data_AF-A0A3N5L423-F1
#
_entry.id   AF-A0A3N5L423-F1
#
_cell.length_a   1.000
_cell.length_b   1.000
_cell.length_c   1.000
_cell.angle_alpha   90.00
_cell.angle_beta   90.00
_cell.angle_gamma   90.00
#
_symmetry.space_group_name_H-M   'P 1'
#
loop_
_entity.id
_entity.type
_entity.pdbx_description
1 polymer ?
#
loop_
_entity_poly.entity_id
_entity_poly.type
_entity_poly.pdbx_seq_one_letter_code
_entity_poly.pdbx_strand_id
1 'polypeptide(L)'
;MIPSNINKDHILSAIEEIKINSIPDNRASIDYDLEYEGGKYPPKYIITIAHKFAYGEELGPDNFNAQEAFRYLKNLGFNIIPKSKEANLEQKLYEFSQIADDLFANKVKWLQERYDYMKDFFVKENLEKLEWNDIQKLGDKIHAFKAMAIAKGNALGNINMPIEEYRKKFEYLAYGEDPIDVKIDSLLTGDYKIKYFGSSVITEIIAYVYAEEYVMYNLRDKEAVEFLGIDLCFSRGDSTGQKFLKYNLALKPLLEKYEQIVGKRTKTSLPLELDQFFSWLYENYLGKEEPTGDKIEKIQDVIDEDKINELIPAYKKLIFTPRYNELYKWKALKTFQDNWDIDAVDFAVMYEKSFAGNNNLWTGQNYFPKKMILFFCTINQEEVRNLFKNLFDETIALNERVSNFKDGCDKFILEINKPNIKQHYQNNTAVSLYLSFRYPEKYYLYKSTDFKNFTRLINFEISTLKKKDRLDEYFKFCEQLKIILENNIDLVEHHRIRLSEDCFNDEYNTMLTQDFLRSIVNYLQIDSKTDSIVSEKSNNEKYSDQKKYWLINVDNMLWKEWLDKGIATIGWDKLGSLNKYSDREALKTALESEYPIDSDQSHRSLACFEFANVIKTGDVIIAKTGKTNYIGYGFIDSDYIFDDIRESNKNVRKVNWVKHGEWVVYRGSIVTKTLTDITKYPDYVKRLKIMMGIEFQSDSKAKITDGKRNYWWLNANPNIWKIEDFPIGSEQSYTSYNQNGNKRRIYEYFTNVKCGDLVIGYESTPVKKIKAVFEITEGLHQDDDLGEIITFKIKEFVTKQIDWNTLSNLKELNDVEVMKNNQGSLFKLTESEFNAILNITKNPVIEEIERYNISKALVELFIPEMKIASIIDGLKFKKNIILQGPPGTGKTYIAKKIAYLMMGKKDESKIQVIQFHQSYSYEDFIQGFRPSENGNFVLKNGVFYEFCLKAQRDPHNDYFFVIDEINRGNLSKVFGELMMLIEYDKRGKEFAIPLTYSKDYQIPFYIPENLYLIGTMNTADRSLALVDYALRRRFCFVDLQPVYDDRFSDFLRKNNVDETIIKKIVNRMNSLNGTISGDSNLGKGFMVGHSYFCNIPPNPDIGWYNKIIENEISSLLYEYWFDNEDKAKQSVENLLN
;
A
#
# COMPACT_ATOMS: atom_id res chain seq x y z
N MET A 1 -17.22 -5.71 -29.18
CA MET A 1 -17.44 -7.13 -29.57
C MET A 1 -17.81 -7.21 -31.04
N ILE A 2 -17.31 -8.22 -31.76
CA ILE A 2 -17.61 -8.44 -33.19
C ILE A 2 -19.03 -8.99 -33.33
N PRO A 3 -19.93 -8.36 -34.13
CA PRO A 3 -21.30 -8.83 -34.28
C PRO A 3 -21.40 -10.23 -34.89
N SER A 4 -22.35 -11.04 -34.42
CA SER A 4 -22.50 -12.45 -34.84
C SER A 4 -22.92 -12.66 -36.30
N ASN A 5 -23.47 -11.65 -36.98
CA ASN A 5 -23.95 -11.82 -38.36
C ASN A 5 -22.85 -11.63 -39.44
N ILE A 6 -21.58 -11.39 -39.06
CA ILE A 6 -20.48 -11.41 -40.02
C ILE A 6 -20.14 -12.87 -40.36
N ASN A 7 -20.63 -13.36 -41.50
CA ASN A 7 -20.37 -14.72 -41.96
C ASN A 7 -19.12 -14.79 -42.85
N LYS A 8 -18.80 -16.00 -43.30
CA LYS A 8 -17.64 -16.28 -44.15
C LYS A 8 -17.67 -15.50 -45.47
N ASP A 9 -18.83 -15.33 -46.09
CA ASP A 9 -18.97 -14.62 -47.37
C ASP A 9 -18.62 -13.13 -47.23
N HIS A 10 -19.00 -12.49 -46.13
CA HIS A 10 -18.61 -11.11 -45.82
C HIS A 10 -17.10 -10.95 -45.65
N ILE A 11 -16.42 -11.95 -45.06
CA ILE A 11 -14.95 -11.97 -44.95
C ILE A 11 -14.32 -12.08 -46.35
N LEU A 12 -14.87 -12.91 -47.23
CA LEU A 12 -14.39 -13.05 -48.61
C LEU A 12 -14.59 -11.77 -49.42
N SER A 13 -15.76 -11.12 -49.31
CA SER A 13 -16.00 -9.81 -49.93
C SER A 13 -15.03 -8.74 -49.42
N ALA A 14 -14.69 -8.77 -48.14
CA ALA A 14 -13.69 -7.86 -47.56
C ALA A 14 -12.29 -8.10 -48.11
N ILE A 15 -11.89 -9.36 -48.31
CA ILE A 15 -10.60 -9.69 -48.93
C ILE A 15 -10.55 -9.17 -50.37
N GLU A 16 -11.62 -9.32 -51.15
CA GLU A 16 -11.69 -8.78 -52.52
C GLU A 16 -11.64 -7.25 -52.56
N GLU A 17 -12.33 -6.57 -51.64
CA GLU A 17 -12.24 -5.11 -51.53
C GLU A 17 -10.82 -4.63 -51.17
N ILE A 18 -10.13 -5.33 -50.27
CA ILE A 18 -8.75 -5.04 -49.89
C ILE A 18 -7.78 -5.29 -51.07
N LYS A 19 -8.02 -6.31 -51.90
CA LYS A 19 -7.24 -6.56 -53.12
C LYS A 19 -7.33 -5.40 -54.11
N ILE A 20 -8.51 -4.76 -54.22
CA ILE A 20 -8.73 -3.64 -55.15
C ILE A 20 -8.17 -2.33 -54.59
N ASN A 21 -8.42 -2.03 -53.32
CA ASN A 21 -8.14 -0.71 -52.74
C ASN A 21 -6.78 -0.61 -52.03
N SER A 22 -6.03 -1.71 -51.93
CA SER A 22 -4.80 -1.84 -51.14
C SER A 22 -5.00 -1.60 -49.64
N ILE A 23 -4.05 -2.04 -48.81
CA ILE A 23 -4.11 -1.89 -47.36
C ILE A 23 -3.55 -0.52 -46.97
N PRO A 24 -4.30 0.35 -46.27
CA PRO A 24 -3.75 1.61 -45.74
C PRO A 24 -2.62 1.34 -44.73
N ASP A 25 -1.55 2.14 -44.75
CA ASP A 25 -0.36 1.92 -43.90
C ASP A 25 -0.69 1.86 -42.39
N ASN A 26 -1.66 2.66 -41.94
CA ASN A 26 -2.13 2.67 -40.55
C ASN A 26 -3.06 1.49 -40.18
N ARG A 27 -3.35 0.59 -41.14
CA ARG A 27 -4.21 -0.60 -40.97
C ARG A 27 -3.47 -1.91 -41.21
N ALA A 28 -2.16 -1.87 -41.47
CA ALA A 28 -1.33 -3.06 -41.65
C ALA A 28 -1.13 -3.86 -40.34
N SER A 29 -0.97 -5.17 -40.46
CA SER A 29 -0.67 -6.11 -39.36
C SER A 29 0.82 -6.16 -39.04
N ILE A 30 1.16 -6.21 -37.75
CA ILE A 30 2.55 -6.22 -37.26
C ILE A 30 3.07 -7.65 -37.10
N ASP A 31 2.33 -8.51 -36.40
CA ASP A 31 2.84 -9.83 -35.96
C ASP A 31 2.21 -11.03 -36.68
N TYR A 32 0.96 -10.91 -37.12
CA TYR A 32 0.16 -12.01 -37.67
C TYR A 32 -0.66 -11.57 -38.87
N ASP A 33 -0.72 -12.42 -39.90
CA ASP A 33 -1.55 -12.25 -41.09
C ASP A 33 -2.61 -13.35 -41.17
N LEU A 34 -3.75 -13.03 -41.76
CA LEU A 34 -4.67 -14.03 -42.28
C LEU A 34 -4.16 -14.46 -43.65
N GLU A 35 -3.97 -15.77 -43.82
CA GLU A 35 -3.56 -16.36 -45.10
C GLU A 35 -4.77 -16.95 -45.81
N TYR A 36 -5.01 -16.50 -47.04
CA TYR A 36 -6.09 -16.98 -47.88
C TYR A 36 -5.71 -16.92 -49.35
N GLU A 37 -5.80 -18.05 -50.06
CA GLU A 37 -5.46 -18.21 -51.49
C GLU A 37 -4.07 -17.65 -51.87
N GLY A 38 -3.07 -17.80 -50.98
CA GLY A 38 -1.70 -17.30 -51.19
C GLY A 38 -1.50 -15.81 -50.91
N GLY A 39 -2.57 -15.07 -50.57
CA GLY A 39 -2.51 -13.69 -50.11
C GLY A 39 -2.41 -13.59 -48.58
N LYS A 40 -1.78 -12.51 -48.08
CA LYS A 40 -1.64 -12.19 -46.66
C LYS A 40 -2.37 -10.90 -46.34
N TYR A 41 -3.25 -10.93 -45.34
CA TYR A 41 -4.18 -9.83 -45.04
C TYR A 41 -4.26 -9.50 -43.54
N PRO A 42 -4.35 -8.23 -43.12
CA PRO A 42 -4.41 -7.85 -41.71
C PRO A 42 -5.74 -8.29 -41.05
N PRO A 43 -5.71 -9.14 -40.01
CA PRO A 43 -6.93 -9.74 -39.44
C PRO A 43 -7.93 -8.72 -38.88
N LYS A 44 -7.46 -7.66 -38.21
CA LYS A 44 -8.36 -6.61 -37.68
C LYS A 44 -9.01 -5.80 -38.79
N TYR A 45 -8.26 -5.49 -39.85
CA TYR A 45 -8.75 -4.68 -40.93
C TYR A 45 -9.79 -5.41 -41.77
N ILE A 46 -9.59 -6.71 -42.01
CA ILE A 46 -10.58 -7.58 -42.68
C ILE A 46 -11.93 -7.54 -41.97
N ILE A 47 -11.95 -7.58 -40.63
CA ILE A 47 -13.22 -7.56 -39.88
C ILE A 47 -13.89 -6.20 -39.95
N THR A 48 -13.12 -5.11 -39.94
CA THR A 48 -13.64 -3.75 -40.16
C THR A 48 -14.38 -3.65 -41.50
N ILE A 49 -13.79 -4.16 -42.57
CA ILE A 49 -14.39 -4.14 -43.91
C ILE A 49 -15.52 -5.18 -44.05
N ALA A 50 -15.40 -6.35 -43.44
CA ALA A 50 -16.46 -7.35 -43.50
C ALA A 50 -17.75 -6.88 -42.80
N HIS A 51 -17.62 -6.03 -41.78
CA HIS A 51 -18.78 -5.38 -41.17
C HIS A 51 -19.50 -4.45 -42.15
N LYS A 52 -18.78 -3.76 -43.03
CA LYS A 52 -19.36 -2.92 -44.09
C LYS A 52 -20.24 -3.73 -45.04
N PHE A 53 -19.81 -4.93 -45.40
CA PHE A 53 -20.63 -5.84 -46.21
C PHE A 53 -21.84 -6.41 -45.46
N ALA A 54 -21.72 -6.62 -44.14
CA ALA A 54 -22.79 -7.16 -43.33
C ALA A 54 -23.86 -6.13 -42.91
N TYR A 55 -23.46 -4.86 -42.70
CA TYR A 55 -24.31 -3.83 -42.07
C TYR A 55 -24.33 -2.48 -42.82
N GLY A 56 -23.59 -2.33 -43.91
CA GLY A 56 -23.53 -1.11 -44.71
C GLY A 56 -22.55 -0.04 -44.20
N GLU A 57 -21.86 -0.29 -43.08
CA GLU A 57 -20.87 0.64 -42.48
C GLU A 57 -19.65 -0.09 -41.91
N GLU A 58 -18.51 0.59 -41.81
CA GLU A 58 -17.28 0.01 -41.25
C GLU A 58 -17.32 -0.08 -39.72
N LEU A 59 -16.81 -1.19 -39.18
CA LEU A 59 -16.65 -1.32 -37.72
C LEU A 59 -15.33 -0.69 -37.27
N GLY A 60 -15.42 0.33 -36.40
CA GLY A 60 -14.25 0.99 -35.81
C GLY A 60 -13.25 0.00 -35.17
N PRO A 61 -11.92 0.18 -35.38
CA PRO A 61 -10.89 -0.77 -34.91
C PRO A 61 -10.79 -0.88 -33.38
N ASP A 62 -11.31 0.08 -32.63
CA ASP A 62 -11.27 0.08 -31.16
C ASP A 62 -12.43 -0.72 -30.53
N ASN A 63 -13.42 -1.11 -31.34
CA ASN A 63 -14.58 -1.88 -30.87
C ASN A 63 -14.26 -3.35 -30.58
N PHE A 64 -13.09 -3.84 -30.99
CA PHE A 64 -12.62 -5.20 -30.77
C PHE A 64 -11.09 -5.30 -30.82
N ASN A 65 -10.53 -6.21 -30.03
CA ASN A 65 -9.08 -6.40 -29.96
C ASN A 65 -8.58 -7.48 -30.94
N ALA A 66 -7.26 -7.59 -31.11
CA ALA A 66 -6.64 -8.54 -32.06
C ALA A 66 -6.95 -10.01 -31.71
N GLN A 67 -7.05 -10.36 -30.43
CA GLN A 67 -7.36 -11.73 -30.01
C GLN A 67 -8.82 -12.11 -30.31
N GLU A 68 -9.75 -11.17 -30.15
CA GLU A 68 -11.14 -11.33 -30.57
C GLU A 68 -11.23 -11.52 -32.09
N ALA A 69 -10.47 -10.74 -32.86
CA ALA A 69 -10.40 -10.90 -34.31
C ALA A 69 -9.86 -12.29 -34.72
N PHE A 70 -8.78 -12.74 -34.09
CA PHE A 70 -8.19 -14.06 -34.38
C PHE A 70 -9.14 -15.20 -34.05
N ARG A 71 -9.79 -15.15 -32.87
CA ARG A 71 -10.74 -16.17 -32.46
C ARG A 71 -11.93 -16.22 -33.43
N TYR A 72 -12.44 -15.06 -33.83
CA TYR A 72 -13.57 -14.95 -34.75
C TYR A 72 -13.24 -15.52 -36.14
N LEU A 73 -12.11 -15.11 -36.73
CA LEU A 73 -11.68 -15.58 -38.06
C LEU A 73 -11.33 -17.08 -38.07
N LYS A 74 -10.69 -17.60 -37.00
CA LYS A 74 -10.44 -19.03 -36.84
C LYS A 74 -11.73 -19.84 -36.73
N ASN A 75 -12.73 -19.32 -36.01
CA ASN A 75 -14.04 -19.97 -35.91
C ASN A 75 -14.78 -20.02 -37.25
N LEU A 76 -14.52 -19.07 -38.16
CA LEU A 76 -15.03 -19.08 -39.55
C LEU A 76 -14.18 -19.93 -40.52
N GLY A 77 -13.14 -20.60 -40.00
CA GLY A 77 -12.30 -21.53 -40.76
C GLY A 77 -11.14 -20.87 -41.53
N PHE A 78 -10.74 -19.65 -41.18
CA PHE A 78 -9.56 -18.99 -41.77
C PHE A 78 -8.29 -19.25 -40.95
N ASN A 79 -7.15 -19.35 -41.66
CA ASN A 79 -5.85 -19.56 -41.04
C ASN A 79 -5.19 -18.22 -40.69
N ILE A 80 -4.65 -18.13 -39.47
CA ILE A 80 -3.86 -16.97 -39.01
C ILE A 80 -2.44 -17.47 -38.80
N ILE A 81 -1.51 -16.95 -39.60
CA ILE A 81 -0.10 -17.32 -39.57
C ILE A 81 0.74 -16.20 -38.92
N PRO A 82 1.77 -16.54 -38.12
CA PRO A 82 2.77 -15.57 -37.72
C PRO A 82 3.53 -15.09 -38.95
N LYS A 83 3.91 -13.81 -39.00
CA LYS A 83 4.89 -13.36 -39.99
C LYS A 83 6.22 -14.07 -39.74
N SER A 84 6.68 -14.87 -40.70
CA SER A 84 7.94 -15.61 -40.62
C SER A 84 9.12 -14.65 -40.41
N LYS A 85 9.78 -14.75 -39.25
CA LYS A 85 11.12 -14.19 -39.04
C LYS A 85 12.15 -15.28 -39.35
N GLU A 86 12.40 -15.53 -40.64
CA GLU A 86 13.57 -16.33 -41.03
C GLU A 86 14.82 -15.43 -40.93
N ALA A 87 15.69 -15.71 -39.96
CA ALA A 87 17.08 -15.28 -40.01
C ALA A 87 17.91 -16.43 -40.59
N ASN A 88 18.62 -16.18 -41.69
CA ASN A 88 19.37 -17.20 -42.42
C ASN A 88 20.62 -17.63 -41.61
N LEU A 89 20.70 -18.88 -41.15
CA LEU A 89 21.80 -19.42 -40.32
C LEU A 89 23.19 -19.11 -40.90
N GLU A 90 23.37 -19.31 -42.21
CA GLU A 90 24.65 -19.07 -42.89
C GLU A 90 25.00 -17.59 -42.93
N GLN A 91 23.99 -16.73 -43.04
CA GLN A 91 24.18 -15.28 -42.94
C GLN A 91 24.68 -14.89 -41.55
N LYS A 92 24.14 -15.48 -40.47
CA LYS A 92 24.57 -15.17 -39.11
C LYS A 92 25.98 -15.66 -38.80
N LEU A 93 26.36 -16.83 -39.32
CA LEU A 93 27.74 -17.31 -39.24
C LEU A 93 28.70 -16.40 -40.02
N TYR A 94 28.29 -15.90 -41.19
CA TYR A 94 29.10 -14.95 -41.96
C TYR A 94 29.24 -13.59 -41.25
N GLU A 95 28.17 -13.06 -40.66
CA GLU A 95 28.23 -11.83 -39.87
C GLU A 95 29.18 -11.98 -38.67
N PHE A 96 29.12 -13.10 -37.96
CA PHE A 96 30.04 -13.38 -36.86
C PHE A 96 31.49 -13.52 -37.33
N SER A 97 31.73 -14.14 -38.50
CA SER A 97 33.09 -14.31 -39.02
C SER A 97 33.80 -12.98 -39.29
N GLN A 98 33.07 -11.92 -39.62
CA GLN A 98 33.64 -10.59 -39.85
C GLN A 98 34.21 -9.94 -38.59
N ILE A 99 33.71 -10.31 -37.40
CA ILE A 99 34.10 -9.71 -36.12
C ILE A 99 34.89 -10.67 -35.23
N ALA A 100 34.98 -11.95 -35.60
CA ALA A 100 35.53 -13.01 -34.77
C ALA A 100 36.98 -12.70 -34.36
N ASP A 101 37.82 -12.24 -35.29
CA ASP A 101 39.24 -11.97 -35.01
C ASP A 101 39.43 -10.89 -33.93
N ASP A 102 38.69 -9.78 -34.03
CA ASP A 102 38.74 -8.69 -33.04
C ASP A 102 38.15 -9.09 -31.70
N LEU A 103 37.06 -9.87 -31.72
CA LEU A 103 36.40 -10.39 -30.52
C LEU A 103 37.33 -11.32 -29.75
N PHE A 104 38.00 -12.25 -30.44
CA PHE A 104 38.93 -13.19 -29.81
C PHE A 104 40.26 -12.52 -29.37
N ALA A 105 40.73 -11.51 -30.09
CA ALA A 105 41.94 -10.76 -29.70
C ALA A 105 41.76 -9.94 -28.41
N ASN A 106 40.60 -9.28 -28.25
CA ASN A 106 40.43 -8.24 -27.22
C ASN A 106 39.45 -8.61 -26.09
N LYS A 107 38.42 -9.44 -26.35
CA LYS A 107 37.32 -9.68 -25.40
C LYS A 107 37.35 -11.05 -24.71
N VAL A 108 38.09 -12.01 -25.26
CA VAL A 108 37.96 -13.44 -24.89
C VAL A 108 39.26 -14.03 -24.30
N LYS A 109 40.24 -13.20 -23.92
CA LYS A 109 41.49 -13.66 -23.29
C LYS A 109 41.28 -14.57 -22.05
N TRP A 110 40.26 -14.26 -21.26
CA TRP A 110 39.89 -15.04 -20.07
C TRP A 110 39.38 -16.46 -20.38
N LEU A 111 38.89 -16.71 -21.62
CA LEU A 111 38.40 -18.04 -22.03
C LEU A 111 39.57 -19.01 -22.14
N GLN A 112 40.68 -18.60 -22.74
CA GLN A 112 41.90 -19.39 -22.82
C GLN A 112 42.45 -19.68 -21.41
N GLU A 113 42.57 -18.65 -20.57
CA GLU A 113 43.06 -18.81 -19.19
C GLU A 113 42.19 -19.77 -18.37
N ARG A 114 40.87 -19.77 -18.58
CA ARG A 114 39.95 -20.68 -17.92
C ARG A 114 40.04 -22.10 -18.49
N TYR A 115 40.15 -22.22 -19.81
CA TYR A 115 40.31 -23.50 -20.48
C TYR A 115 41.57 -24.23 -20.01
N ASP A 116 42.70 -23.52 -19.98
CA ASP A 116 43.98 -24.05 -19.52
C ASP A 116 43.89 -24.46 -18.03
N TYR A 117 43.28 -23.62 -17.19
CA TYR A 117 43.06 -23.94 -15.78
C TYR A 117 42.19 -25.19 -15.58
N MET A 118 41.08 -25.31 -16.31
CA MET A 118 40.18 -26.46 -16.15
C MET A 118 40.84 -27.76 -16.63
N LYS A 119 41.60 -27.72 -17.73
CA LYS A 119 42.39 -28.88 -18.18
C LYS A 119 43.42 -29.30 -17.14
N ASP A 120 44.14 -28.35 -16.56
CA ASP A 120 45.13 -28.64 -15.51
C ASP A 120 44.46 -29.17 -14.23
N PHE A 121 43.37 -28.54 -13.78
CA PHE A 121 42.66 -28.93 -12.55
C PHE A 121 42.18 -30.38 -12.58
N PHE A 122 41.65 -30.84 -13.72
CA PHE A 122 41.10 -32.20 -13.86
C PHE A 122 42.12 -33.26 -14.29
N VAL A 123 43.41 -32.95 -14.32
CA VAL A 123 44.48 -33.96 -14.48
C VAL A 123 44.46 -34.93 -13.30
N LYS A 124 44.55 -36.24 -13.57
CA LYS A 124 44.43 -37.29 -12.56
C LYS A 124 45.37 -37.10 -11.37
N GLU A 125 46.65 -36.80 -11.63
CA GLU A 125 47.66 -36.55 -10.60
C GLU A 125 47.35 -35.31 -9.74
N ASN A 126 46.65 -34.32 -10.30
CA ASN A 126 46.23 -33.12 -9.58
C ASN A 126 44.97 -33.39 -8.73
N LEU A 127 44.04 -34.21 -9.23
CA LEU A 127 42.88 -34.66 -8.47
C LEU A 127 43.28 -35.51 -7.26
N GLU A 128 44.30 -36.37 -7.38
CA GLU A 128 44.80 -37.17 -6.26
C GLU A 128 45.37 -36.31 -5.11
N LYS A 129 45.95 -35.15 -5.45
CA LYS A 129 46.55 -34.19 -4.51
C LYS A 129 45.62 -33.07 -4.08
N LEU A 130 44.37 -33.08 -4.57
CA LEU A 130 43.44 -31.97 -4.41
C LEU A 130 43.24 -31.58 -2.94
N GLU A 131 43.39 -30.30 -2.62
CA GLU A 131 43.05 -29.75 -1.30
C GLU A 131 41.80 -28.88 -1.35
N TRP A 132 41.23 -28.57 -0.18
CA TRP A 132 40.02 -27.75 -0.09
C TRP A 132 40.20 -26.37 -0.74
N ASN A 133 41.38 -25.76 -0.60
CA ASN A 133 41.67 -24.47 -1.21
C ASN A 133 41.60 -24.52 -2.74
N ASP A 134 41.93 -25.66 -3.35
CA ASP A 134 41.86 -25.82 -4.81
C ASP A 134 40.40 -25.93 -5.27
N ILE A 135 39.53 -26.56 -4.47
CA ILE A 135 38.08 -26.59 -4.71
C ILE A 135 37.48 -25.17 -4.65
N GLN A 136 37.94 -24.35 -3.72
CA GLN A 136 37.50 -22.95 -3.63
C GLN A 136 37.94 -22.15 -4.86
N LYS A 137 39.20 -22.30 -5.28
CA LYS A 137 39.74 -21.68 -6.51
C LYS A 137 38.99 -22.14 -7.76
N LEU A 138 38.64 -23.43 -7.87
CA LEU A 138 37.83 -23.95 -8.97
C LEU A 138 36.51 -23.18 -9.09
N GLY A 139 35.86 -22.90 -7.95
CA GLY A 139 34.63 -22.13 -7.92
C GLY A 139 34.73 -20.67 -8.33
N ASP A 140 35.92 -20.07 -8.27
CA ASP A 140 36.17 -18.74 -8.84
C ASP A 140 36.24 -18.77 -10.36
N LYS A 141 36.56 -19.93 -10.93
CA LYS A 141 36.67 -20.15 -12.38
C LYS A 141 35.34 -20.59 -13.01
N ILE A 142 34.39 -21.11 -12.25
CA ILE A 142 33.04 -21.46 -12.73
C ILE A 142 32.15 -20.21 -12.83
N HIS A 143 31.68 -19.91 -14.03
CA HIS A 143 30.82 -18.75 -14.32
C HIS A 143 29.45 -18.84 -13.65
N ALA A 144 28.84 -20.03 -13.60
CA ALA A 144 27.55 -20.25 -12.95
C ALA A 144 27.54 -19.77 -11.48
N PHE A 145 28.67 -19.86 -10.77
CA PHE A 145 28.79 -19.37 -9.40
C PHE A 145 28.89 -17.83 -9.27
N LYS A 146 29.17 -17.08 -10.35
CA LYS A 146 29.25 -15.61 -10.31
C LYS A 146 27.91 -14.94 -10.01
N ALA A 147 26.79 -15.53 -10.46
CA ALA A 147 25.45 -15.00 -10.23
C ALA A 147 24.78 -15.58 -8.96
N MET A 148 25.36 -16.60 -8.33
CA MET A 148 24.76 -17.36 -7.25
C MET A 148 25.63 -17.35 -5.98
N ALA A 149 25.81 -16.17 -5.38
CA ALA A 149 26.68 -15.99 -4.21
C ALA A 149 26.31 -16.91 -3.02
N ILE A 150 25.02 -17.16 -2.80
CA ILE A 150 24.54 -18.05 -1.73
C ILE A 150 24.84 -19.52 -2.06
N ALA A 151 24.60 -19.95 -3.31
CA ALA A 151 24.92 -21.32 -3.73
C ALA A 151 26.42 -21.56 -3.69
N LYS A 152 27.22 -20.58 -4.14
CA LYS A 152 28.69 -20.60 -4.04
C LYS A 152 29.16 -20.65 -2.59
N GLY A 153 28.59 -19.86 -1.69
CA GLY A 153 28.92 -19.86 -0.26
C GLY A 153 28.57 -21.19 0.43
N ASN A 154 27.44 -21.80 0.08
CA ASN A 154 27.07 -23.12 0.60
C ASN A 154 27.95 -24.25 0.01
N ALA A 155 28.29 -24.15 -1.27
CA ALA A 155 29.11 -25.12 -1.98
C ALA A 155 30.59 -25.07 -1.59
N LEU A 156 31.14 -23.87 -1.38
CA LEU A 156 32.59 -23.62 -1.33
C LEU A 156 33.02 -22.74 -0.15
N GLY A 157 32.10 -22.26 0.68
CA GLY A 157 32.44 -21.39 1.82
C GLY A 157 33.05 -22.17 3.00
N ASN A 158 32.58 -23.39 3.24
CA ASN A 158 33.13 -24.28 4.26
C ASN A 158 33.18 -25.72 3.74
N ILE A 159 34.11 -26.51 4.26
CA ILE A 159 34.20 -27.95 3.97
C ILE A 159 32.86 -28.59 4.33
N ASN A 160 32.16 -29.09 3.31
CA ASN A 160 30.80 -29.64 3.45
C ASN A 160 30.73 -31.15 3.16
N MET A 161 31.88 -31.75 2.81
CA MET A 161 32.11 -33.14 2.47
C MET A 161 33.62 -33.43 2.56
N PRO A 162 34.06 -34.63 2.95
CA PRO A 162 35.49 -35.00 3.00
C PRO A 162 36.19 -34.76 1.67
N ILE A 163 37.48 -34.43 1.70
CA ILE A 163 38.24 -34.13 0.48
C ILE A 163 38.34 -35.37 -0.43
N GLU A 164 38.44 -36.56 0.16
CA GLU A 164 38.46 -37.85 -0.53
C GLU A 164 37.19 -38.10 -1.36
N GLU A 165 36.03 -37.66 -0.85
CA GLU A 165 34.76 -37.74 -1.57
C GLU A 165 34.69 -36.73 -2.72
N TYR A 166 35.31 -35.55 -2.59
CA TYR A 166 35.47 -34.64 -3.72
C TYR A 166 36.39 -35.21 -4.80
N ARG A 167 37.53 -35.80 -4.41
CA ARG A 167 38.46 -36.46 -5.33
C ARG A 167 37.75 -37.56 -6.11
N LYS A 168 37.06 -38.47 -5.41
CA LYS A 168 36.28 -39.56 -6.02
C LYS A 168 35.23 -39.06 -7.02
N LYS A 169 34.51 -37.98 -6.69
CA LYS A 169 33.43 -37.45 -7.54
C LYS A 169 33.97 -36.65 -8.73
N PHE A 170 35.05 -35.90 -8.58
CA PHE A 170 35.72 -35.24 -9.70
C PHE A 170 36.47 -36.23 -10.60
N GLU A 171 37.03 -37.30 -10.04
CA GLU A 171 37.61 -38.41 -10.81
C GLU A 171 36.52 -39.12 -11.62
N TYR A 172 35.36 -39.40 -11.03
CA TYR A 172 34.20 -39.95 -11.77
C TYR A 172 33.71 -39.00 -12.87
N LEU A 173 33.65 -37.69 -12.59
CA LEU A 173 33.27 -36.69 -13.58
C LEU A 173 34.21 -36.69 -14.78
N ALA A 174 35.52 -36.72 -14.56
CA ALA A 174 36.52 -36.64 -15.63
C ALA A 174 36.79 -37.97 -16.34
N TYR A 175 36.78 -39.09 -15.60
CA TYR A 175 37.30 -40.38 -16.06
C TYR A 175 36.32 -41.55 -15.91
N GLY A 176 35.09 -41.32 -15.43
CA GLY A 176 34.07 -42.37 -15.36
C GLY A 176 33.76 -42.95 -16.75
N GLU A 177 33.35 -44.22 -16.82
CA GLU A 177 33.02 -44.89 -18.09
C GLU A 177 31.56 -44.70 -18.52
N ASP A 178 30.72 -44.17 -17.61
CA ASP A 178 29.29 -43.99 -17.90
C ASP A 178 29.05 -42.98 -19.04
N PRO A 179 27.95 -43.15 -19.80
CA PRO A 179 27.48 -42.15 -20.75
C PRO A 179 27.31 -40.76 -20.11
N ILE A 180 27.54 -39.69 -20.88
CA ILE A 180 27.60 -38.33 -20.32
C ILE A 180 26.29 -37.86 -19.67
N ASP A 181 25.16 -38.30 -20.20
CA ASP A 181 23.83 -38.06 -19.64
C ASP A 181 23.66 -38.73 -18.27
N VAL A 182 24.09 -40.00 -18.18
CA VAL A 182 24.10 -40.76 -16.92
C VAL A 182 25.05 -40.13 -15.90
N LYS A 183 26.25 -39.70 -16.32
CA LYS A 183 27.19 -38.97 -15.45
C LYS A 183 26.58 -37.70 -14.89
N ILE A 184 25.95 -36.87 -15.73
CA ILE A 184 25.30 -35.62 -15.30
C ILE A 184 24.23 -35.90 -14.24
N ASP A 185 23.34 -36.86 -14.49
CA ASP A 185 22.25 -37.16 -13.57
C ASP A 185 22.75 -37.80 -12.27
N SER A 186 23.81 -38.62 -12.33
CA SER A 186 24.51 -39.18 -11.17
C SER A 186 25.17 -38.12 -10.31
N LEU A 187 25.78 -37.09 -10.92
CA LEU A 187 26.42 -35.96 -10.24
C LEU A 187 25.40 -34.97 -9.63
N LEU A 188 24.15 -34.95 -10.13
CA LEU A 188 23.08 -34.08 -9.62
C LEU A 188 22.23 -34.76 -8.55
N THR A 189 21.90 -36.04 -8.75
CA THR A 189 20.86 -36.74 -7.98
C THR A 189 21.22 -38.17 -7.58
N GLY A 190 22.27 -38.77 -8.13
CA GLY A 190 22.68 -40.15 -7.84
C GLY A 190 23.83 -40.28 -6.84
N ASP A 191 24.53 -41.42 -6.89
CA ASP A 191 25.55 -41.82 -5.91
C ASP A 191 26.79 -40.92 -5.92
N TYR A 192 27.04 -40.24 -7.05
CA TYR A 192 28.16 -39.31 -7.22
C TYR A 192 27.77 -37.85 -6.97
N LYS A 193 26.59 -37.60 -6.36
CA LYS A 193 26.08 -36.26 -6.16
C LYS A 193 27.08 -35.33 -5.48
N ILE A 194 27.39 -34.20 -6.13
CA ILE A 194 28.24 -33.15 -5.55
C ILE A 194 27.34 -32.15 -4.82
N LYS A 195 27.56 -32.00 -3.52
CA LYS A 195 26.68 -31.19 -2.66
C LYS A 195 26.67 -29.73 -3.13
N TYR A 196 25.48 -29.18 -3.32
CA TYR A 196 25.23 -27.79 -3.76
C TYR A 196 25.69 -27.42 -5.18
N PHE A 197 26.14 -28.38 -5.98
CA PHE A 197 26.40 -28.16 -7.40
C PHE A 197 25.11 -28.43 -8.18
N GLY A 198 24.54 -27.38 -8.77
CA GLY A 198 23.33 -27.46 -9.58
C GLY A 198 23.62 -27.83 -11.04
N SER A 199 22.56 -28.03 -11.84
CA SER A 199 22.65 -28.42 -13.25
C SER A 199 23.58 -27.51 -14.05
N SER A 200 23.43 -26.19 -13.92
CA SER A 200 24.27 -25.19 -14.62
C SER A 200 25.76 -25.27 -14.26
N VAL A 201 26.09 -25.69 -13.04
CA VAL A 201 27.47 -25.85 -12.58
C VAL A 201 28.07 -27.14 -13.14
N ILE A 202 27.32 -28.24 -13.05
CA ILE A 202 27.75 -29.55 -13.54
C ILE A 202 27.91 -29.54 -15.06
N THR A 203 26.97 -28.97 -15.81
CA THR A 203 27.05 -28.88 -17.28
C THR A 203 28.15 -27.93 -17.75
N GLU A 204 28.45 -26.86 -16.99
CA GLU A 204 29.60 -25.99 -17.26
C GLU A 204 30.94 -26.71 -17.08
N ILE A 205 31.11 -27.42 -15.95
CA ILE A 205 32.35 -28.17 -15.71
C ILE A 205 32.53 -29.23 -16.79
N ILE A 206 31.47 -29.97 -17.14
CA ILE A 206 31.52 -30.99 -18.19
C ILE A 206 31.88 -30.40 -19.55
N ALA A 207 31.36 -29.22 -19.91
CA ALA A 207 31.72 -28.55 -21.15
C ALA A 207 33.18 -28.07 -21.20
N TYR A 208 33.84 -27.88 -20.05
CA TYR A 208 35.28 -27.60 -20.00
C TYR A 208 36.14 -28.87 -19.95
N VAL A 209 35.70 -29.89 -19.23
CA VAL A 209 36.43 -31.17 -19.11
C VAL A 209 36.39 -31.94 -20.42
N TYR A 210 35.24 -31.96 -21.10
CA TYR A 210 35.02 -32.61 -22.38
C TYR A 210 34.84 -31.58 -23.51
N ALA A 211 35.66 -30.53 -23.48
CA ALA A 211 35.51 -29.37 -24.36
C ALA A 211 35.67 -29.67 -25.85
N GLU A 212 36.31 -30.78 -26.22
CA GLU A 212 36.42 -31.20 -27.63
C GLU A 212 35.12 -31.87 -28.14
N GLU A 213 34.24 -32.31 -27.24
CA GLU A 213 33.05 -33.10 -27.58
C GLU A 213 31.73 -32.36 -27.35
N TYR A 214 31.66 -31.48 -26.34
CA TYR A 214 30.41 -30.85 -25.92
C TYR A 214 30.51 -29.33 -25.82
N VAL A 215 29.49 -28.67 -26.33
CA VAL A 215 29.21 -27.25 -26.16
C VAL A 215 28.50 -27.03 -24.82
N MET A 216 28.72 -25.86 -24.23
CA MET A 216 28.05 -25.44 -23.01
C MET A 216 26.53 -25.47 -23.17
N TYR A 217 25.84 -25.95 -22.14
CA TYR A 217 24.38 -25.99 -22.08
C TYR A 217 23.89 -25.14 -20.91
N ASN A 218 23.28 -24.01 -21.24
CA ASN A 218 22.56 -23.14 -20.31
C ASN A 218 21.34 -22.52 -21.02
N LEU A 219 20.52 -21.75 -20.29
CA LEU A 219 19.29 -21.17 -20.83
C LEU A 219 19.54 -20.17 -21.97
N ARG A 220 20.61 -19.37 -21.88
CA ARG A 220 21.00 -18.38 -22.90
C ARG A 220 21.31 -19.07 -24.23
N ASP A 221 22.15 -20.11 -24.19
CA ASP A 221 22.57 -20.80 -25.41
C ASP A 221 21.42 -21.61 -26.01
N LYS A 222 20.53 -22.13 -25.16
CA LYS A 222 19.29 -22.76 -25.62
C LYS A 222 18.45 -21.79 -26.47
N GLU A 223 18.25 -20.57 -26.01
CA GLU A 223 17.50 -19.54 -26.74
C GLU A 223 18.24 -19.12 -28.04
N ALA A 224 19.58 -19.04 -28.01
CA ALA A 224 20.41 -18.81 -29.19
C ALA A 224 20.21 -19.87 -30.28
N VAL A 225 20.11 -21.13 -29.88
CA VAL A 225 19.93 -22.25 -30.80
C VAL A 225 18.49 -22.30 -31.35
N GLU A 226 17.49 -22.02 -30.51
CA GLU A 226 16.08 -21.92 -30.96
C GLU A 226 15.88 -20.78 -31.98
N PHE A 227 16.59 -19.65 -31.82
CA PHE A 227 16.57 -18.53 -32.79
C PHE A 227 17.10 -18.89 -34.16
N LEU A 228 18.10 -19.77 -34.21
CA LEU A 228 18.65 -20.29 -35.46
C LEU A 228 17.71 -21.31 -36.13
N GLY A 229 16.54 -21.57 -35.55
CA GLY A 229 15.56 -22.52 -36.06
C GLY A 229 15.99 -23.98 -35.90
N ILE A 230 16.93 -24.28 -35.00
CA ILE A 230 17.42 -25.63 -34.76
C ILE A 230 16.50 -26.32 -33.74
N ASP A 231 15.86 -27.41 -34.16
CA ASP A 231 15.01 -28.21 -33.28
C ASP A 231 15.85 -29.06 -32.30
N LEU A 232 15.67 -28.82 -31.02
CA LEU A 232 16.36 -29.50 -29.93
C LEU A 232 15.78 -30.89 -29.61
N CYS A 233 14.64 -31.26 -30.19
CA CYS A 233 14.00 -32.58 -30.04
C CYS A 233 13.74 -32.99 -28.56
N PHE A 234 13.51 -32.02 -27.67
CA PHE A 234 13.22 -32.30 -26.27
C PHE A 234 11.87 -33.00 -26.11
N SER A 235 11.83 -33.99 -25.23
CA SER A 235 10.64 -34.78 -24.93
C SER A 235 10.19 -34.56 -23.48
N ARG A 236 8.88 -34.63 -23.24
CA ARG A 236 8.31 -34.52 -21.90
C ARG A 236 8.82 -35.70 -21.05
N GLY A 237 9.55 -35.39 -19.97
CA GLY A 237 10.18 -36.39 -19.09
C GLY A 237 11.70 -36.51 -19.22
N ASP A 238 12.33 -35.83 -20.19
CA ASP A 238 13.79 -35.87 -20.33
C ASP A 238 14.50 -35.34 -19.07
N SER A 239 15.50 -36.11 -18.60
CA SER A 239 16.41 -35.74 -17.53
C SER A 239 17.33 -34.57 -17.92
N THR A 240 18.12 -34.07 -16.97
CA THR A 240 19.07 -32.98 -17.27
C THR A 240 20.18 -33.49 -18.19
N GLY A 241 20.69 -34.69 -17.91
CA GLY A 241 21.66 -35.36 -18.78
C GLY A 241 21.13 -35.59 -20.19
N GLN A 242 19.89 -36.08 -20.33
CA GLN A 242 19.27 -36.33 -21.64
C GLN A 242 19.08 -35.05 -22.45
N LYS A 243 18.68 -33.95 -21.81
CA LYS A 243 18.59 -32.63 -22.47
C LYS A 243 19.96 -32.11 -22.92
N PHE A 244 20.99 -32.27 -22.09
CA PHE A 244 22.35 -31.91 -22.44
C PHE A 244 22.85 -32.68 -23.67
N LEU A 245 22.59 -34.00 -23.71
CA LEU A 245 22.97 -34.86 -24.82
C LEU A 245 22.21 -34.51 -26.10
N LYS A 246 20.89 -34.37 -26.05
CA LYS A 246 20.05 -33.98 -27.19
C LYS A 246 20.45 -32.61 -27.76
N TYR A 247 20.72 -31.65 -26.88
CA TYR A 247 21.23 -30.33 -27.27
C TYR A 247 22.54 -30.46 -28.06
N ASN A 248 23.52 -31.18 -27.54
CA ASN A 248 24.81 -31.35 -28.22
C ASN A 248 24.73 -32.16 -29.51
N LEU A 249 23.81 -33.13 -29.60
CA LEU A 249 23.55 -33.85 -30.84
C LEU A 249 22.96 -32.93 -31.92
N ALA A 250 22.04 -32.03 -31.55
CA ALA A 250 21.45 -31.05 -32.47
C ALA A 250 22.49 -30.04 -33.00
N LEU A 251 23.57 -29.80 -32.26
CA LEU A 251 24.61 -28.85 -32.63
C LEU A 251 25.73 -29.41 -33.52
N LYS A 252 25.83 -30.73 -33.71
CA LYS A 252 26.89 -31.32 -34.55
C LYS A 252 26.94 -30.73 -35.97
N PRO A 253 25.83 -30.59 -36.71
CA PRO A 253 25.86 -29.98 -38.04
C PRO A 253 26.25 -28.49 -38.00
N LEU A 254 25.95 -27.80 -36.90
CA LEU A 254 26.32 -26.40 -36.73
C LEU A 254 27.81 -26.22 -36.46
N LEU A 255 28.44 -27.11 -35.70
CA LEU A 255 29.90 -27.10 -35.47
C LEU A 255 30.66 -27.22 -36.80
N GLU A 256 30.25 -28.14 -37.68
CA GLU A 256 30.85 -28.30 -39.01
C GLU A 256 30.71 -27.03 -39.86
N LYS A 257 29.51 -26.43 -39.88
CA LYS A 257 29.27 -25.17 -40.60
C LYS A 257 30.03 -23.98 -40.02
N TYR A 258 30.14 -23.90 -38.69
CA TYR A 258 30.91 -22.87 -38.02
C TYR A 258 32.40 -22.97 -38.38
N GLU A 259 32.98 -24.18 -38.38
CA GLU A 259 34.36 -24.38 -38.82
C GLU A 259 34.57 -24.03 -40.30
N GLN A 260 33.61 -24.34 -41.17
CA GLN A 260 33.69 -24.01 -42.60
C GLN A 260 33.58 -22.51 -42.88
N ILE A 261 32.69 -21.79 -42.20
CA ILE A 261 32.34 -20.39 -42.51
C ILE A 261 33.15 -19.40 -41.66
N VAL A 262 33.22 -19.64 -40.35
CA VAL A 262 33.95 -18.78 -39.41
C VAL A 262 35.41 -19.23 -39.37
N GLY A 263 35.64 -20.53 -39.21
CA GLY A 263 36.97 -21.10 -39.01
C GLY A 263 37.50 -20.86 -37.61
N LYS A 264 38.27 -21.83 -37.09
CA LYS A 264 38.83 -21.76 -35.74
C LYS A 264 39.78 -20.57 -35.57
N ARG A 265 39.62 -19.79 -34.51
CA ARG A 265 40.37 -18.54 -34.26
C ARG A 265 41.22 -18.54 -32.99
N THR A 266 41.02 -19.51 -32.10
CA THR A 266 41.70 -19.59 -30.80
C THR A 266 42.44 -20.92 -30.63
N LYS A 267 43.24 -21.01 -29.56
CA LYS A 267 43.87 -22.27 -29.13
C LYS A 267 42.96 -23.13 -28.25
N THR A 268 41.73 -22.68 -27.97
CA THR A 268 40.72 -23.46 -27.23
C THR A 268 40.06 -24.51 -28.14
N SER A 269 39.08 -25.25 -27.64
CA SER A 269 38.32 -26.21 -28.46
C SER A 269 37.27 -25.50 -29.32
N LEU A 270 36.88 -26.13 -30.44
CA LEU A 270 35.87 -25.57 -31.34
C LEU A 270 34.49 -25.38 -30.66
N PRO A 271 34.01 -26.30 -29.79
CA PRO A 271 32.80 -26.08 -29.01
C PRO A 271 32.81 -24.84 -28.10
N LEU A 272 33.97 -24.46 -27.55
CA LEU A 272 34.09 -23.26 -26.72
C LEU A 272 34.08 -21.98 -27.56
N GLU A 273 34.58 -22.01 -28.79
CA GLU A 273 34.41 -20.90 -29.73
C GLU A 273 32.96 -20.77 -30.21
N LEU A 274 32.28 -21.89 -30.47
CA LEU A 274 30.86 -21.89 -30.84
C LEU A 274 29.99 -21.33 -29.70
N ASP A 275 30.33 -21.58 -28.44
CA ASP A 275 29.67 -20.94 -27.30
C ASP A 275 29.78 -19.40 -27.34
N GLN A 276 30.90 -18.85 -27.83
CA GLN A 276 31.04 -17.40 -28.03
C GLN A 276 30.16 -16.89 -29.16
N PHE A 277 29.92 -17.69 -30.20
CA PHE A 277 28.93 -17.37 -31.23
C PHE A 277 27.51 -17.35 -30.68
N PHE A 278 27.13 -18.29 -29.80
CA PHE A 278 25.83 -18.23 -29.13
C PHE A 278 25.71 -17.05 -28.17
N SER A 279 26.79 -16.73 -27.45
CA SER A 279 26.88 -15.52 -26.63
C SER A 279 26.64 -14.28 -27.49
N TRP A 280 27.31 -14.17 -28.64
CA TRP A 280 27.13 -13.07 -29.58
C TRP A 280 25.73 -13.03 -30.17
N LEU A 281 25.18 -14.16 -30.62
CA LEU A 281 23.81 -14.23 -31.15
C LEU A 281 22.79 -13.78 -30.11
N TYR A 282 22.97 -14.23 -28.89
CA TYR A 282 22.12 -13.83 -27.79
C TYR A 282 22.23 -12.34 -27.53
N GLU A 283 23.44 -11.80 -27.42
CA GLU A 283 23.68 -10.37 -27.19
C GLU A 283 23.13 -9.47 -28.31
N ASN A 284 23.18 -9.93 -29.56
CA ASN A 284 22.87 -9.10 -30.72
C ASN A 284 21.45 -9.30 -31.28
N TYR A 285 20.80 -10.44 -31.02
CA TYR A 285 19.53 -10.78 -31.69
C TYR A 285 18.40 -11.26 -30.77
N LEU A 286 18.72 -11.91 -29.65
CA LEU A 286 17.70 -12.51 -28.77
C LEU A 286 17.54 -11.80 -27.44
N GLY A 287 18.58 -11.08 -27.03
CA GLY A 287 18.59 -10.12 -25.96
C GLY A 287 17.68 -8.95 -26.30
N LYS A 288 16.37 -9.20 -26.30
CA LYS A 288 15.33 -8.20 -26.06
C LYS A 288 14.95 -8.23 -24.58
N GLU A 289 15.86 -7.74 -23.74
CA GLU A 289 15.71 -6.35 -23.30
C GLU A 289 16.79 -5.60 -24.10
N GLU A 290 16.39 -4.62 -24.93
CA GLU A 290 17.13 -4.10 -26.09
C GLU A 290 18.57 -3.56 -25.84
N PRO A 291 19.40 -3.45 -26.91
CA PRO A 291 20.87 -3.53 -26.87
C PRO A 291 21.65 -2.27 -27.33
N THR A 292 22.94 -2.19 -26.98
CA THR A 292 23.99 -1.42 -27.70
C THR A 292 24.68 -2.38 -28.70
N GLY A 293 25.13 -2.10 -29.93
CA GLY A 293 25.32 -0.99 -30.88
C GLY A 293 25.88 -1.66 -32.18
N ASP A 294 25.86 -1.16 -33.42
CA ASP A 294 26.12 0.18 -33.93
C ASP A 294 25.26 0.45 -35.18
N LYS A 295 24.25 1.31 -35.04
CA LYS A 295 24.29 2.51 -35.88
C LYS A 295 25.22 3.47 -35.16
N ILE A 296 26.11 4.14 -35.87
CA ILE A 296 26.75 5.36 -35.38
C ILE A 296 25.64 6.41 -35.22
N GLU A 297 24.90 6.33 -34.11
CA GLU A 297 24.08 7.38 -33.56
C GLU A 297 24.29 7.34 -32.03
N LYS A 298 25.42 7.94 -31.61
CA LYS A 298 25.75 8.42 -30.25
C LYS A 298 25.22 7.58 -29.07
N ILE A 299 26.12 6.86 -28.39
CA ILE A 299 25.96 6.51 -26.97
C ILE A 299 25.59 7.80 -26.23
N GLN A 300 24.38 7.87 -25.67
CA GLN A 300 24.02 8.94 -24.74
C GLN A 300 24.66 8.60 -23.39
N ASP A 301 25.97 8.84 -23.28
CA ASP A 301 26.68 9.01 -21.99
C ASP A 301 26.18 10.26 -21.23
N VAL A 302 25.13 10.89 -21.75
CA VAL A 302 24.51 12.13 -21.32
C VAL A 302 23.03 11.81 -21.17
N ILE A 303 22.51 12.04 -19.97
CA ILE A 303 21.08 11.94 -19.71
C ILE A 303 20.31 12.84 -20.70
N ASP A 304 19.27 12.29 -21.32
CA ASP A 304 18.34 13.04 -22.14
C ASP A 304 17.60 14.08 -21.27
N GLU A 305 18.00 15.35 -21.41
CA GLU A 305 17.50 16.45 -20.60
C GLU A 305 15.98 16.65 -20.75
N ASP A 306 15.45 16.42 -21.95
CA ASP A 306 14.02 16.58 -22.23
C ASP A 306 13.18 15.58 -21.43
N LYS A 307 13.64 14.32 -21.32
CA LYS A 307 12.96 13.31 -20.51
C LYS A 307 12.98 13.62 -19.02
N ILE A 308 14.06 14.21 -18.51
CA ILE A 308 14.10 14.66 -17.12
C ILE A 308 13.15 15.84 -16.93
N ASN A 309 13.16 16.79 -17.85
CA ASN A 309 12.28 17.95 -17.83
C ASN A 309 10.80 17.57 -17.90
N GLU A 310 10.41 16.50 -18.60
CA GLU A 310 9.05 15.95 -18.59
C GLU A 310 8.63 15.40 -17.22
N LEU A 311 9.59 14.89 -16.43
CA LEU A 311 9.34 14.33 -15.10
C LEU A 311 9.34 15.40 -13.99
N ILE A 312 9.98 16.55 -14.21
CA ILE A 312 10.06 17.65 -13.24
C ILE A 312 8.68 18.14 -12.77
N PRO A 313 7.68 18.39 -13.65
CA PRO A 313 6.34 18.78 -13.22
C PRO A 313 5.67 17.75 -12.31
N ALA A 314 5.82 16.46 -12.62
CA ALA A 314 5.27 15.38 -11.80
C ALA A 314 5.95 15.34 -10.42
N TYR A 315 7.26 15.50 -10.37
CA TYR A 315 8.00 15.62 -9.11
C TYR A 315 7.62 16.88 -8.32
N LYS A 316 7.54 18.05 -8.96
CA LYS A 316 7.09 19.30 -8.31
C LYS A 316 5.71 19.13 -7.69
N LYS A 317 4.77 18.51 -8.41
CA LYS A 317 3.45 18.20 -7.86
C LYS A 317 3.54 17.23 -6.69
N LEU A 318 4.37 16.19 -6.81
CA LEU A 318 4.59 15.16 -5.80
C LEU A 318 5.14 15.74 -4.49
N ILE A 319 6.17 16.57 -4.53
CA ILE A 319 6.85 17.07 -3.32
C ILE A 319 5.99 17.98 -2.45
N PHE A 320 4.89 18.52 -2.98
CA PHE A 320 3.89 19.28 -2.23
C PHE A 320 2.63 18.46 -1.91
N THR A 321 2.58 17.16 -2.24
CA THR A 321 1.49 16.29 -1.80
C THR A 321 1.62 15.98 -0.31
N PRO A 322 0.51 15.91 0.45
CA PRO A 322 0.53 15.60 1.88
C PRO A 322 1.18 14.24 2.23
N ARG A 323 1.23 13.31 1.25
CA ARG A 323 1.81 11.96 1.40
C ARG A 323 3.33 11.92 1.18
N TYR A 324 3.91 12.99 0.64
CA TYR A 324 5.34 13.07 0.38
C TYR A 324 6.10 13.54 1.62
N ASN A 325 6.59 12.59 2.41
CA ASN A 325 7.33 12.88 3.64
C ASN A 325 8.76 12.32 3.60
N GLU A 326 9.60 12.94 2.77
CA GLU A 326 11.01 12.55 2.59
C GLU A 326 12.00 13.54 3.26
N LEU A 327 11.49 14.62 3.89
CA LEU A 327 12.31 15.64 4.58
C LEU A 327 13.20 15.09 5.70
N TYR A 328 12.85 13.92 6.24
CA TYR A 328 13.65 13.24 7.25
C TYR A 328 15.09 12.95 6.78
N LYS A 329 15.34 12.82 5.46
CA LYS A 329 16.68 12.66 4.88
C LYS A 329 17.60 13.85 5.19
N TRP A 330 17.08 15.08 5.06
CA TRP A 330 17.85 16.30 5.32
C TRP A 330 18.08 16.52 6.81
N LYS A 331 17.10 16.20 7.66
CA LYS A 331 17.26 16.23 9.12
C LYS A 331 18.29 15.20 9.60
N ALA A 332 18.26 14.02 9.00
CA ALA A 332 19.23 12.95 9.23
C ALA A 332 20.66 13.37 8.87
N LEU A 333 20.83 14.00 7.71
CA LEU A 333 22.12 14.53 7.26
C LEU A 333 22.62 15.65 8.18
N LYS A 334 21.75 16.58 8.60
CA LYS A 334 22.09 17.64 9.56
C LYS A 334 22.56 17.05 10.88
N THR A 335 21.81 16.09 11.42
CA THR A 335 22.16 15.39 12.66
C THR A 335 23.53 14.74 12.58
N PHE A 336 23.88 14.14 11.43
CA PHE A 336 25.21 13.59 11.24
C PHE A 336 26.29 14.68 11.22
N GLN A 337 26.11 15.73 10.43
CA GLN A 337 27.07 16.83 10.29
C GLN A 337 27.32 17.55 11.62
N ASP A 338 26.29 17.75 12.44
CA ASP A 338 26.39 18.43 13.73
C ASP A 338 27.12 17.60 14.80
N ASN A 339 27.20 16.27 14.62
CA ASN A 339 27.66 15.35 15.68
C ASN A 339 28.87 14.49 15.30
N TRP A 340 29.22 14.36 14.02
CA TRP A 340 30.29 13.47 13.58
C TRP A 340 31.67 14.03 13.90
N ASP A 341 32.39 13.35 14.79
CA ASP A 341 33.78 13.63 15.13
C ASP A 341 34.56 12.30 15.19
N ILE A 342 35.37 12.03 14.15
CA ILE A 342 36.09 10.76 14.01
C ILE A 342 37.18 10.58 15.09
N ASP A 343 37.62 11.67 15.72
CA ASP A 343 38.63 11.67 16.77
C ASP A 343 38.03 11.77 18.18
N ALA A 344 36.69 11.65 18.30
CA ALA A 344 35.99 11.62 19.58
C ALA A 344 36.54 10.54 20.53
N VAL A 345 36.54 10.86 21.83
CA VAL A 345 37.05 9.95 22.88
C VAL A 345 36.26 8.65 22.94
N ASP A 346 34.94 8.73 22.80
CA ASP A 346 34.04 7.57 22.72
C ASP A 346 33.43 7.51 21.32
N PHE A 347 34.06 6.71 20.46
CA PHE A 347 33.66 6.59 19.05
C PHE A 347 32.27 5.96 18.93
N ALA A 348 31.91 5.02 19.82
CA ALA A 348 30.62 4.33 19.78
C ALA A 348 29.46 5.28 20.10
N VAL A 349 29.60 6.10 21.15
CA VAL A 349 28.59 7.09 21.54
C VAL A 349 28.47 8.20 20.50
N MET A 350 29.59 8.67 19.95
CA MET A 350 29.58 9.63 18.83
C MET A 350 28.84 9.04 17.63
N TYR A 351 29.22 7.84 17.18
CA TYR A 351 28.58 7.14 16.06
C TYR A 351 27.07 6.93 16.29
N GLU A 352 26.66 6.58 17.50
CA GLU A 352 25.24 6.41 17.83
C GLU A 352 24.45 7.71 17.69
N LYS A 353 25.03 8.83 18.17
CA LYS A 353 24.45 10.19 18.11
C LYS A 353 24.38 10.72 16.68
N SER A 354 25.46 10.63 15.90
CA SER A 354 25.51 11.09 14.51
C SER A 354 24.48 10.41 13.61
N PHE A 355 24.01 9.23 14.00
CA PHE A 355 22.99 8.49 13.26
C PHE A 355 21.68 8.30 14.04
N ALA A 356 21.39 9.15 15.02
CA ALA A 356 20.12 9.18 15.72
C ALA A 356 18.98 9.63 14.77
N GLY A 357 17.83 8.95 14.80
CA GLY A 357 16.67 9.29 13.94
C GLY A 357 16.68 8.69 12.52
N ASN A 358 17.72 7.94 12.12
CA ASN A 358 17.93 7.54 10.72
C ASN A 358 17.39 6.15 10.35
N ASN A 359 16.51 5.57 11.17
CA ASN A 359 16.05 4.19 10.97
C ASN A 359 15.44 3.97 9.57
N ASN A 360 14.72 4.95 9.03
CA ASN A 360 14.07 4.85 7.72
C ASN A 360 15.03 4.97 6.51
N LEU A 361 16.33 5.21 6.71
CA LEU A 361 17.31 5.31 5.61
C LEU A 361 17.99 3.97 5.27
N TRP A 362 17.95 3.00 6.20
CA TRP A 362 18.70 1.75 6.08
C TRP A 362 18.12 0.57 6.89
N THR A 363 16.83 0.56 7.22
CA THR A 363 16.20 -0.58 7.93
C THR A 363 15.20 -1.35 7.06
N GLY A 364 15.20 -2.67 7.25
CA GLY A 364 14.22 -3.62 6.72
C GLY A 364 13.98 -4.74 7.75
N GLN A 365 12.95 -5.57 7.55
CA GLN A 365 12.75 -6.77 8.38
C GLN A 365 14.01 -7.66 8.29
N ASN A 366 14.82 -7.71 9.35
CA ASN A 366 16.10 -8.42 9.45
C ASN A 366 17.33 -7.74 8.77
N TYR A 367 17.37 -6.41 8.65
CA TYR A 367 18.54 -5.66 8.16
C TYR A 367 18.95 -4.55 9.16
N PHE A 368 20.15 -4.67 9.78
CA PHE A 368 20.56 -3.83 10.92
C PHE A 368 22.01 -3.29 10.84
N PRO A 369 22.38 -2.47 9.82
CA PRO A 369 23.75 -1.96 9.65
C PRO A 369 24.26 -1.12 10.82
N LYS A 370 23.47 -0.17 11.34
CA LYS A 370 23.85 0.68 12.49
C LYS A 370 24.19 -0.14 13.73
N LYS A 371 23.31 -1.10 14.08
CA LYS A 371 23.51 -1.96 15.26
C LYS A 371 24.74 -2.84 15.12
N MET A 372 25.10 -3.27 13.91
CA MET A 372 26.31 -4.07 13.70
C MET A 372 27.59 -3.26 13.90
N ILE A 373 27.65 -1.99 13.46
CA ILE A 373 28.82 -1.14 13.76
C ILE A 373 28.94 -0.92 15.26
N LEU A 374 27.84 -0.58 15.95
CA LEU A 374 27.84 -0.42 17.40
C LEU A 374 28.30 -1.71 18.11
N PHE A 375 27.88 -2.86 17.61
CA PHE A 375 28.34 -4.15 18.11
C PHE A 375 29.85 -4.36 17.88
N PHE A 376 30.38 -4.02 16.70
CA PHE A 376 31.82 -4.07 16.45
C PHE A 376 32.61 -3.11 17.35
N CYS A 377 32.05 -1.93 17.68
CA CYS A 377 32.66 -1.03 18.65
C CYS A 377 32.76 -1.64 20.05
N THR A 378 31.83 -2.53 20.45
CA THR A 378 31.95 -3.27 21.73
C THR A 378 33.10 -4.29 21.74
N ILE A 379 33.60 -4.68 20.56
CA ILE A 379 34.72 -5.59 20.40
C ILE A 379 36.02 -4.78 20.34
N ASN A 380 36.14 -3.87 19.37
CA ASN A 380 37.30 -3.02 19.18
C ASN A 380 36.92 -1.70 18.49
N GLN A 381 36.61 -0.67 19.28
CA GLN A 381 36.21 0.63 18.73
C GLN A 381 37.30 1.33 17.90
N GLU A 382 38.59 1.13 18.20
CA GLU A 382 39.69 1.78 17.47
C GLU A 382 39.89 1.19 16.08
N GLU A 383 39.70 -0.12 15.94
CA GLU A 383 39.73 -0.76 14.64
C GLU A 383 38.52 -0.35 13.78
N VAL A 384 37.33 -0.25 14.37
CA VAL A 384 36.16 0.33 13.67
C VAL A 384 36.42 1.79 13.26
N ARG A 385 37.02 2.60 14.14
CA ARG A 385 37.42 3.98 13.83
C ARG A 385 38.36 4.01 12.62
N ASN A 386 39.35 3.11 12.55
CA ASN A 386 40.27 3.00 11.43
C ASN A 386 39.59 2.57 10.13
N LEU A 387 38.57 1.71 10.18
CA LEU A 387 37.76 1.38 9.00
C LEU A 387 37.09 2.63 8.43
N PHE A 388 36.50 3.48 9.28
CA PHE A 388 35.92 4.76 8.83
C PHE A 388 36.98 5.75 8.34
N LYS A 389 38.17 5.81 8.96
CA LYS A 389 39.29 6.63 8.47
C LYS A 389 39.70 6.21 7.06
N ASN A 390 39.84 4.90 6.80
CA ASN A 390 40.15 4.38 5.46
C ASN A 390 39.01 4.65 4.47
N LEU A 391 37.74 4.47 4.88
CA LEU A 391 36.59 4.74 4.02
C LEU A 391 36.49 6.21 3.62
N PHE A 392 36.94 7.13 4.47
CA PHE A 392 36.92 8.57 4.24
C PHE A 392 38.23 9.14 3.69
N ASP A 393 39.22 8.30 3.39
CA ASP A 393 40.47 8.76 2.82
C ASP A 393 40.36 8.97 1.30
N GLU A 394 39.99 10.18 0.89
CA GLU A 394 39.83 10.54 -0.53
C GLU A 394 41.12 10.41 -1.38
N THR A 395 42.29 10.11 -0.78
CA THR A 395 43.51 9.78 -1.52
C THR A 395 43.51 8.34 -2.07
N ILE A 396 42.60 7.49 -1.58
CA ILE A 396 42.44 6.09 -1.99
C ILE A 396 41.23 5.97 -2.93
N ALA A 397 41.35 5.13 -3.98
CA ALA A 397 40.29 4.91 -4.95
C ALA A 397 39.00 4.42 -4.26
N LEU A 398 37.82 4.91 -4.71
CA LEU A 398 36.54 4.61 -4.06
C LEU A 398 36.30 3.10 -3.93
N ASN A 399 36.49 2.33 -5.00
CA ASN A 399 36.27 0.88 -4.99
C ASN A 399 37.18 0.16 -3.99
N GLU A 400 38.42 0.63 -3.83
CA GLU A 400 39.38 0.08 -2.88
C GLU A 400 38.96 0.39 -1.44
N ARG A 401 38.56 1.63 -1.13
CA ARG A 401 38.01 2.02 0.18
C ARG A 401 36.78 1.22 0.57
N VAL A 402 35.85 1.06 -0.36
CA VAL A 402 34.60 0.32 -0.14
C VAL A 402 34.90 -1.17 0.08
N SER A 403 35.86 -1.75 -0.64
CA SER A 403 36.31 -3.13 -0.41
C SER A 403 36.94 -3.28 0.97
N ASN A 404 37.94 -2.45 1.28
CA ASN A 404 38.68 -2.48 2.54
C ASN A 404 37.73 -2.36 3.75
N PHE A 405 36.73 -1.49 3.68
CA PHE A 405 35.74 -1.33 4.74
C PHE A 405 34.91 -2.59 4.96
N LYS A 406 34.48 -3.26 3.89
CA LYS A 406 33.71 -4.51 3.98
C LYS A 406 34.57 -5.66 4.48
N ASP A 407 35.76 -5.82 3.92
CA ASP A 407 36.71 -6.86 4.30
C ASP A 407 37.10 -6.71 5.78
N GLY A 408 37.23 -5.48 6.27
CA GLY A 408 37.42 -5.19 7.69
C GLY A 408 36.23 -5.57 8.56
N CYS A 409 35.00 -5.36 8.10
CA CYS A 409 33.79 -5.82 8.80
C CYS A 409 33.68 -7.35 8.84
N ASP A 410 34.11 -8.04 7.78
CA ASP A 410 34.14 -9.51 7.74
C ASP A 410 35.10 -10.10 8.78
N LYS A 411 36.22 -9.43 9.08
CA LYS A 411 37.13 -9.84 10.16
C LYS A 411 36.44 -9.88 11.52
N PHE A 412 35.65 -8.85 11.86
CA PHE A 412 34.88 -8.86 13.11
C PHE A 412 33.90 -10.04 13.17
N ILE A 413 33.24 -10.39 12.06
CA ILE A 413 32.33 -11.56 12.00
C ILE A 413 33.07 -12.86 12.32
N LEU A 414 34.32 -13.01 11.87
CA LEU A 414 35.16 -14.17 12.16
C LEU A 414 35.56 -14.24 13.64
N GLU A 415 35.80 -13.11 14.29
CA GLU A 415 36.21 -13.04 15.70
C GLU A 415 35.07 -13.35 16.70
N ILE A 416 33.82 -13.09 16.32
CA ILE A 416 32.64 -13.20 17.21
C ILE A 416 32.34 -14.65 17.62
N ASN A 417 32.86 -15.66 16.92
CA ASN A 417 32.75 -17.10 17.22
C ASN A 417 31.35 -17.56 17.71
N LYS A 418 30.27 -16.95 17.18
CA LYS A 418 28.87 -17.33 17.45
C LYS A 418 28.26 -18.00 16.21
N PRO A 419 27.71 -19.22 16.32
CA PRO A 419 27.21 -20.00 15.17
C PRO A 419 26.03 -19.37 14.40
N ASN A 420 25.43 -18.29 14.93
CA ASN A 420 24.20 -17.70 14.42
C ASN A 420 24.39 -16.37 13.65
N ILE A 421 25.61 -15.82 13.56
CA ILE A 421 25.88 -14.57 12.82
C ILE A 421 26.79 -14.90 11.63
N LYS A 422 26.21 -14.98 10.42
CA LYS A 422 26.90 -15.44 9.21
C LYS A 422 27.34 -14.34 8.23
N GLN A 423 26.91 -13.10 8.44
CA GLN A 423 27.22 -11.97 7.55
C GLN A 423 27.08 -10.64 8.29
N HIS A 424 27.79 -9.60 7.83
CA HIS A 424 27.56 -8.21 8.23
C HIS A 424 26.57 -7.51 7.30
N TYR A 425 25.98 -6.40 7.75
CA TYR A 425 24.98 -5.65 6.98
C TYR A 425 25.57 -4.43 6.23
N GLN A 426 26.90 -4.32 6.12
CA GLN A 426 27.59 -3.16 5.49
C GLN A 426 27.75 -3.30 3.97
N ASN A 427 26.63 -3.38 3.24
CA ASN A 427 26.62 -3.43 1.77
C ASN A 427 26.75 -2.02 1.14
N ASN A 428 26.71 -1.92 -0.20
CA ASN A 428 26.83 -0.63 -0.92
C ASN A 428 25.79 0.42 -0.49
N THR A 429 24.60 0.00 -0.04
CA THR A 429 23.57 0.91 0.48
C THR A 429 24.08 1.58 1.76
N ALA A 430 24.57 0.79 2.72
CA ALA A 430 25.12 1.32 3.98
C ALA A 430 26.36 2.19 3.74
N VAL A 431 27.28 1.73 2.89
CA VAL A 431 28.53 2.46 2.59
C VAL A 431 28.25 3.79 1.87
N SER A 432 27.31 3.82 0.93
CA SER A 432 26.91 5.06 0.27
C SER A 432 26.29 6.09 1.22
N LEU A 433 25.61 5.61 2.28
CA LEU A 433 25.05 6.47 3.31
C LEU A 433 26.14 7.09 4.17
N TYR A 434 27.18 6.34 4.53
CA TYR A 434 28.35 6.90 5.23
C TYR A 434 29.07 7.95 4.39
N LEU A 435 29.29 7.68 3.11
CA LEU A 435 30.00 8.57 2.19
C LEU A 435 29.18 9.85 1.89
N SER A 436 27.90 9.72 1.56
CA SER A 436 27.02 10.88 1.31
C SER A 436 26.78 11.72 2.55
N PHE A 437 26.83 11.12 3.74
CA PHE A 437 26.70 11.88 4.97
C PHE A 437 27.99 12.60 5.33
N ARG A 438 29.16 12.01 5.06
CA ARG A 438 30.46 12.64 5.31
C ARG A 438 30.81 13.71 4.29
N TYR A 439 30.51 13.47 3.03
CA TYR A 439 30.79 14.37 1.89
C TYR A 439 29.51 14.61 1.08
N PRO A 440 28.54 15.35 1.65
CA PRO A 440 27.27 15.63 0.99
C PRO A 440 27.45 16.40 -0.31
N GLU A 441 28.57 17.07 -0.53
CA GLU A 441 28.90 17.77 -1.77
C GLU A 441 29.26 16.83 -2.95
N LYS A 442 29.59 15.56 -2.66
CA LYS A 442 30.23 14.65 -3.63
C LYS A 442 29.54 13.31 -3.83
N TYR A 443 28.93 12.73 -2.79
CA TYR A 443 28.42 11.36 -2.83
C TYR A 443 26.92 11.26 -2.65
N TYR A 444 26.35 10.16 -3.17
CA TYR A 444 24.90 9.97 -3.25
C TYR A 444 24.41 8.75 -2.49
N LEU A 445 23.17 8.74 -1.98
CA LEU A 445 22.54 7.54 -1.43
C LEU A 445 22.26 6.52 -2.54
N TYR A 446 22.76 5.30 -2.38
CA TYR A 446 22.63 4.24 -3.37
C TYR A 446 21.59 3.20 -2.98
N LYS A 447 20.63 2.96 -3.88
CA LYS A 447 19.72 1.82 -3.80
C LYS A 447 19.59 1.17 -5.18
N SER A 448 20.11 -0.04 -5.30
CA SER A 448 20.27 -0.72 -6.59
C SER A 448 18.96 -0.92 -7.38
N THR A 449 17.84 -1.11 -6.69
CA THR A 449 16.51 -1.24 -7.32
C THR A 449 16.04 0.09 -7.90
N ASP A 450 16.25 1.17 -7.15
CA ASP A 450 15.74 2.50 -7.52
C ASP A 450 16.53 3.02 -8.72
N PHE A 451 17.86 2.85 -8.68
CA PHE A 451 18.73 3.19 -9.82
C PHE A 451 18.36 2.43 -11.11
N LYS A 452 18.13 1.11 -11.04
CA LYS A 452 17.72 0.29 -12.20
C LYS A 452 16.35 0.70 -12.74
N ASN A 453 15.41 1.00 -11.86
CA ASN A 453 14.05 1.36 -12.27
C ASN A 453 14.02 2.77 -12.88
N PHE A 454 14.80 3.70 -12.34
CA PHE A 454 14.86 5.07 -12.85
C PHE A 454 15.53 5.12 -14.22
N THR A 455 16.67 4.46 -14.39
CA THR A 455 17.38 4.37 -15.69
C THR A 455 16.51 3.74 -16.78
N ARG A 456 15.73 2.71 -16.44
CA ARG A 456 14.71 2.15 -17.36
C ARG A 456 13.61 3.14 -17.72
N LEU A 457 13.14 3.95 -16.76
CA LEU A 457 12.06 4.92 -17.01
C LEU A 457 12.46 5.99 -18.03
N ILE A 458 13.72 6.44 -17.99
CA ILE A 458 14.23 7.48 -18.90
C ILE A 458 14.89 6.90 -20.16
N ASN A 459 14.83 5.57 -20.35
CA ASN A 459 15.58 4.81 -21.36
C ASN A 459 17.08 5.18 -21.39
N PHE A 460 17.68 5.38 -20.21
CA PHE A 460 19.12 5.60 -20.07
C PHE A 460 19.82 4.24 -19.97
N GLU A 461 20.67 3.94 -20.94
CA GLU A 461 21.43 2.69 -20.98
C GLU A 461 22.67 2.81 -20.09
N ILE A 462 22.71 2.00 -19.01
CA ILE A 462 23.88 1.91 -18.15
C ILE A 462 24.97 1.13 -18.90
N SER A 463 26.19 1.68 -18.95
CA SER A 463 27.34 1.04 -19.58
C SER A 463 27.53 -0.41 -19.09
N THR A 464 27.91 -1.30 -20.00
CA THR A 464 27.84 -2.76 -19.82
C THR A 464 28.99 -3.37 -18.99
N LEU A 465 29.63 -2.60 -18.08
CA LEU A 465 30.77 -3.08 -17.30
C LEU A 465 30.37 -3.69 -15.93
N LYS A 466 30.33 -5.03 -15.91
CA LYS A 466 30.45 -5.99 -14.77
C LYS A 466 29.69 -5.73 -13.46
N LYS A 467 28.78 -6.69 -13.17
CA LYS A 467 27.84 -6.87 -12.04
C LYS A 467 28.27 -6.61 -10.57
N LYS A 468 29.50 -6.18 -10.22
CA LYS A 468 29.93 -6.13 -8.80
C LYS A 468 30.17 -4.76 -8.14
N ASP A 469 30.43 -3.66 -8.85
CA ASP A 469 30.66 -2.36 -8.19
C ASP A 469 30.04 -1.19 -8.97
N ARG A 470 28.75 -0.93 -8.72
CA ARG A 470 27.98 0.15 -9.37
C ARG A 470 28.04 1.50 -8.64
N LEU A 471 28.87 1.67 -7.61
CA LEU A 471 28.88 2.93 -6.85
C LEU A 471 29.48 4.09 -7.65
N ASP A 472 30.64 3.88 -8.29
CA ASP A 472 31.27 4.89 -9.14
C ASP A 472 30.38 5.31 -10.33
N GLU A 473 29.81 4.34 -11.03
CA GLU A 473 28.91 4.60 -12.18
C GLU A 473 27.63 5.30 -11.73
N TYR A 474 27.07 4.89 -10.59
CA TYR A 474 25.90 5.54 -10.02
C TYR A 474 26.18 7.00 -9.64
N PHE A 475 27.35 7.29 -9.06
CA PHE A 475 27.71 8.67 -8.71
C PHE A 475 27.93 9.53 -9.95
N LYS A 476 28.57 8.99 -10.99
CA LYS A 476 28.67 9.69 -12.29
C LYS A 476 27.30 10.00 -12.90
N PHE A 477 26.37 9.05 -12.84
CA PHE A 477 25.00 9.26 -13.29
C PHE A 477 24.29 10.36 -12.48
N CYS A 478 24.42 10.32 -11.15
CA CYS A 478 23.80 11.33 -10.28
C CYS A 478 24.38 12.72 -10.51
N GLU A 479 25.67 12.86 -10.80
CA GLU A 479 26.26 14.16 -11.15
C GLU A 479 25.64 14.76 -12.42
N GLN A 480 25.42 13.93 -13.46
CA GLN A 480 24.74 14.41 -14.68
C GLN A 480 23.29 14.82 -14.38
N LEU A 481 22.57 14.02 -13.59
CA LEU A 481 21.20 14.33 -13.22
C LEU A 481 21.12 15.61 -12.40
N LYS A 482 22.06 15.81 -11.47
CA LYS A 482 22.17 17.01 -10.65
C LYS A 482 22.31 18.26 -11.52
N ILE A 483 23.23 18.25 -12.49
CA ILE A 483 23.44 19.40 -13.40
C ILE A 483 22.13 19.80 -14.09
N ILE A 484 21.35 18.81 -14.57
CA ILE A 484 20.06 19.06 -15.22
C ILE A 484 19.05 19.67 -14.24
N LEU A 485 18.93 19.12 -13.03
CA LEU A 485 18.01 19.63 -12.02
C LEU A 485 18.39 21.04 -11.53
N GLU A 486 19.69 21.33 -11.42
CA GLU A 486 20.22 22.65 -11.03
C GLU A 486 19.94 23.73 -12.06
N ASN A 487 19.90 23.38 -13.34
CA ASN A 487 19.50 24.30 -14.41
C ASN A 487 18.01 24.70 -14.30
N ASN A 488 17.19 23.94 -13.58
CA ASN A 488 15.79 24.29 -13.30
C ASN A 488 15.67 25.12 -12.02
N ILE A 489 15.95 26.42 -12.11
CA ILE A 489 15.92 27.37 -10.96
C ILE A 489 14.61 27.25 -10.17
N ASP A 490 13.48 27.12 -10.87
CA ASP A 490 12.17 26.97 -10.25
C ASP A 490 12.07 25.70 -9.39
N LEU A 491 12.62 24.55 -9.83
CA LEU A 491 12.68 23.33 -9.03
C LEU A 491 13.51 23.51 -7.76
N VAL A 492 14.68 24.15 -7.90
CA VAL A 492 15.60 24.38 -6.78
C VAL A 492 14.96 25.31 -5.76
N GLU A 493 14.32 26.40 -6.19
CA GLU A 493 13.60 27.34 -5.33
C GLU A 493 12.44 26.64 -4.59
N HIS A 494 11.61 25.89 -5.31
CA HIS A 494 10.52 25.10 -4.73
C HIS A 494 11.03 24.05 -3.73
N HIS A 495 12.20 23.47 -3.98
CA HIS A 495 12.83 22.58 -3.02
C HIS A 495 13.30 23.31 -1.77
N ARG A 496 14.02 24.42 -1.91
CA ARG A 496 14.58 25.21 -0.82
C ARG A 496 13.51 25.74 0.12
N ILE A 497 12.38 26.20 -0.40
CA ILE A 497 11.21 26.66 0.39
C ILE A 497 10.69 25.56 1.33
N ARG A 498 10.88 24.28 0.97
CA ARG A 498 10.43 23.13 1.77
C ARG A 498 11.38 22.80 2.94
N LEU A 499 12.65 23.23 2.90
CA LEU A 499 13.63 22.93 3.93
C LEU A 499 13.44 23.87 5.13
N SER A 500 13.15 23.32 6.30
CA SER A 500 13.09 24.05 7.58
C SER A 500 14.49 24.20 8.19
N GLU A 501 14.65 25.08 9.20
CA GLU A 501 15.94 25.33 9.86
C GLU A 501 16.61 24.08 10.46
N ASP A 502 15.82 23.06 10.83
CA ASP A 502 16.29 21.77 11.35
C ASP A 502 16.71 20.78 10.25
N CYS A 503 16.69 21.18 8.97
CA CYS A 503 17.22 20.43 7.84
C CYS A 503 18.66 20.85 7.51
N PHE A 504 19.42 19.95 6.89
CA PHE A 504 20.71 20.30 6.29
C PHE A 504 20.46 21.24 5.11
N ASN A 505 21.24 22.32 5.02
CA ASN A 505 21.18 23.21 3.87
C ASN A 505 21.84 22.50 2.68
N ASP A 506 21.04 21.90 1.80
CA ASP A 506 21.53 21.15 0.64
C ASP A 506 21.98 22.10 -0.48
N GLU A 507 23.02 22.89 -0.20
CA GLU A 507 23.58 23.90 -1.12
C GLU A 507 24.10 23.27 -2.42
N TYR A 508 24.45 21.98 -2.36
CA TYR A 508 24.98 21.20 -3.46
C TYR A 508 23.92 20.38 -4.21
N ASN A 509 22.64 20.47 -3.82
CA ASN A 509 21.50 19.76 -4.42
C ASN A 509 21.68 18.24 -4.60
N THR A 510 22.58 17.61 -3.85
CA THR A 510 22.88 16.18 -4.00
C THR A 510 21.78 15.34 -3.37
N MET A 511 21.22 15.79 -2.25
CA MET A 511 20.08 15.14 -1.59
C MET A 511 18.79 15.39 -2.38
N LEU A 512 18.61 16.58 -2.96
CA LEU A 512 17.55 16.87 -3.93
C LEU A 512 17.58 15.90 -5.11
N THR A 513 18.76 15.66 -5.69
CA THR A 513 18.95 14.75 -6.82
C THR A 513 18.54 13.32 -6.48
N GLN A 514 18.87 12.85 -5.28
CA GLN A 514 18.47 11.51 -4.81
C GLN A 514 16.98 11.40 -4.52
N ASP A 515 16.41 12.45 -3.95
CA ASP A 515 14.98 12.54 -3.67
C ASP A 515 14.18 12.51 -4.96
N PHE A 516 14.60 13.27 -5.97
CA PHE A 516 14.03 13.22 -7.32
C PHE A 516 14.02 11.80 -7.89
N LEU A 517 15.20 11.16 -7.94
CA LEU A 517 15.37 9.82 -8.49
C LEU A 517 14.45 8.79 -7.80
N ARG A 518 14.51 8.70 -6.47
CA ARG A 518 13.76 7.72 -5.68
C ARG A 518 12.26 7.94 -5.78
N SER A 519 11.83 9.19 -5.77
CA SER A 519 10.42 9.55 -5.68
C SER A 519 9.68 9.33 -6.98
N ILE A 520 10.33 9.59 -8.11
CA ILE A 520 9.81 9.24 -9.43
C ILE A 520 9.62 7.73 -9.58
N VAL A 521 10.58 6.91 -9.13
CA VAL A 521 10.47 5.44 -9.17
C VAL A 521 9.33 4.92 -8.30
N ASN A 522 9.23 5.41 -7.06
CA ASN A 522 8.22 4.92 -6.13
C ASN A 522 6.81 5.41 -6.47
N TYR A 523 6.66 6.58 -7.07
CA TYR A 523 5.36 7.16 -7.38
C TYR A 523 4.75 6.59 -8.67
N LEU A 524 5.58 6.30 -9.69
CA LEU A 524 5.11 5.73 -10.96
C LEU A 524 4.92 4.19 -10.94
N GLN A 525 5.46 3.49 -9.94
CA GLN A 525 5.28 2.02 -9.80
C GLN A 525 3.99 1.60 -9.05
N ILE A 526 3.24 2.55 -8.46
CA ILE A 526 2.01 2.25 -7.72
C ILE A 526 0.88 1.76 -8.64
N ASP A 527 0.96 2.04 -9.96
CA ASP A 527 0.00 1.52 -10.94
C ASP A 527 0.30 0.09 -11.44
N SER A 528 1.40 -0.56 -11.03
CA SER A 528 1.82 -1.86 -11.63
C SER A 528 2.17 -3.01 -10.69
N LYS A 529 2.04 -2.88 -9.35
CA LYS A 529 2.33 -3.97 -8.40
C LYS A 529 1.29 -4.11 -7.29
N THR A 530 0.18 -4.75 -7.61
CA THR A 530 -0.75 -5.37 -6.64
C THR A 530 -0.95 -6.86 -6.94
N ASP A 531 0.14 -7.57 -7.23
CA ASP A 531 0.17 -9.04 -7.21
C ASP A 531 1.49 -9.50 -6.56
N SER A 532 1.37 -10.45 -5.61
CA SER A 532 2.43 -11.28 -5.01
C SER A 532 2.92 -10.94 -3.58
N ILE A 533 2.07 -11.10 -2.55
CA ILE A 533 2.50 -11.69 -1.26
C ILE A 533 1.31 -12.47 -0.67
N VAL A 534 1.35 -13.81 -0.69
CA VAL A 534 1.15 -14.72 0.46
C VAL A 534 1.55 -16.13 -0.01
N SER A 535 2.68 -16.65 0.50
CA SER A 535 2.99 -18.07 0.50
C SER A 535 2.74 -18.61 1.92
N GLU A 536 1.71 -19.43 2.10
CA GLU A 536 1.46 -20.18 3.34
C GLU A 536 2.24 -21.50 3.33
N LYS A 537 2.92 -21.78 4.46
CA LYS A 537 3.40 -23.11 4.82
C LYS A 537 2.24 -23.92 5.42
N SER A 538 2.15 -25.17 4.99
CA SER A 538 1.26 -26.23 5.46
C SER A 538 1.57 -26.70 6.88
N ASN A 539 0.55 -27.08 7.64
CA ASN A 539 0.56 -28.21 8.57
C ASN A 539 -0.87 -28.78 8.75
N ASN A 540 -0.99 -30.10 8.55
CA ASN A 540 -2.12 -30.99 8.89
C ASN A 540 -2.26 -31.09 10.44
N GLU A 541 -3.33 -31.54 11.11
CA GLU A 541 -4.62 -32.18 10.80
C GLU A 541 -5.50 -32.21 12.08
N LYS A 542 -6.78 -32.62 11.91
CA LYS A 542 -7.85 -32.98 12.88
C LYS A 542 -8.89 -31.89 13.24
N TYR A 543 -10.05 -31.96 12.58
CA TYR A 543 -11.31 -31.37 13.03
C TYR A 543 -12.45 -32.41 12.93
N SER A 544 -13.22 -32.51 14.00
CA SER A 544 -14.50 -33.22 14.08
C SER A 544 -15.67 -32.26 13.83
N ASP A 545 -16.67 -32.70 13.07
CA ASP A 545 -18.09 -32.28 13.01
C ASP A 545 -18.49 -30.78 12.99
N GLN A 546 -17.64 -29.88 12.49
CA GLN A 546 -18.02 -28.47 12.26
C GLN A 546 -18.51 -28.23 10.80
N LYS A 547 -19.55 -27.42 10.63
CA LYS A 547 -20.18 -27.04 9.35
C LYS A 547 -19.17 -26.32 8.43
N LYS A 548 -18.99 -26.78 7.19
CA LYS A 548 -18.00 -26.22 6.25
C LYS A 548 -18.59 -25.19 5.27
N TYR A 549 -17.72 -24.31 4.78
CA TYR A 549 -18.03 -23.27 3.80
C TYR A 549 -17.20 -23.47 2.54
N TRP A 550 -17.88 -23.54 1.39
CA TRP A 550 -17.29 -23.87 0.10
C TRP A 550 -17.53 -22.76 -0.92
N LEU A 551 -16.50 -22.42 -1.68
CA LEU A 551 -16.61 -21.51 -2.82
C LEU A 551 -16.51 -22.31 -4.12
N ILE A 552 -17.50 -22.17 -5.00
CA ILE A 552 -17.57 -22.92 -6.27
C ILE A 552 -17.64 -21.96 -7.46
N ASN A 553 -16.81 -22.21 -8.48
CA ASN A 553 -16.83 -21.47 -9.73
C ASN A 553 -17.86 -22.09 -10.69
N VAL A 554 -18.73 -21.25 -11.26
CA VAL A 554 -19.72 -21.64 -12.25
C VAL A 554 -19.64 -20.72 -13.46
N ASP A 555 -19.88 -21.27 -14.64
CA ASP A 555 -19.99 -20.46 -15.86
C ASP A 555 -21.36 -19.79 -15.93
N ASN A 556 -21.41 -18.56 -16.46
CA ASN A 556 -22.66 -17.77 -16.57
C ASN A 556 -23.82 -18.53 -17.24
N MET A 557 -23.51 -19.42 -18.19
CA MET A 557 -24.51 -20.24 -18.89
C MET A 557 -25.11 -21.36 -18.03
N LEU A 558 -24.35 -21.88 -17.06
CA LEU A 558 -24.79 -22.97 -16.16
C LEU A 558 -25.51 -22.45 -14.91
N TRP A 559 -25.24 -21.19 -14.51
CA TRP A 559 -25.82 -20.62 -13.28
C TRP A 559 -27.35 -20.60 -13.28
N LYS A 560 -27.96 -20.28 -14.43
CA LYS A 560 -29.42 -20.27 -14.56
C LYS A 560 -30.03 -21.66 -14.28
N GLU A 561 -29.39 -22.71 -14.79
CA GLU A 561 -29.83 -24.08 -14.53
C GLU A 561 -29.69 -24.46 -13.05
N TRP A 562 -28.60 -24.05 -12.41
CA TRP A 562 -28.34 -24.31 -10.99
C TRP A 562 -29.40 -23.70 -10.08
N LEU A 563 -29.83 -22.48 -10.40
CA LEU A 563 -30.94 -21.83 -9.70
C LEU A 563 -32.27 -22.52 -9.97
N ASP A 564 -32.62 -22.74 -11.24
CA ASP A 564 -33.94 -23.29 -11.64
C ASP A 564 -34.15 -24.71 -11.09
N LYS A 565 -33.10 -25.54 -11.07
CA LYS A 565 -33.17 -26.94 -10.61
C LYS A 565 -32.73 -27.13 -9.16
N GLY A 566 -32.24 -26.10 -8.47
CA GLY A 566 -31.75 -26.19 -7.09
C GLY A 566 -30.55 -27.15 -6.97
N ILE A 567 -29.53 -26.98 -7.82
CA ILE A 567 -28.37 -27.86 -7.88
C ILE A 567 -27.04 -27.08 -7.93
N ALA A 568 -25.96 -27.77 -7.63
CA ALA A 568 -24.59 -27.41 -8.00
C ALA A 568 -23.94 -28.61 -8.68
N THR A 569 -23.13 -28.37 -9.72
CA THR A 569 -22.52 -29.44 -10.51
C THR A 569 -21.03 -29.21 -10.71
N ILE A 570 -20.27 -30.29 -10.94
CA ILE A 570 -18.91 -30.20 -11.48
C ILE A 570 -18.81 -31.07 -12.74
N GLY A 571 -17.81 -30.80 -13.58
CA GLY A 571 -17.61 -31.53 -14.84
C GLY A 571 -16.96 -32.91 -14.65
N TRP A 572 -16.20 -33.34 -15.66
CA TRP A 572 -15.46 -34.62 -15.71
C TRP A 572 -16.32 -35.89 -15.83
N ASP A 573 -17.37 -35.82 -16.64
CA ASP A 573 -18.36 -36.89 -16.83
C ASP A 573 -17.78 -38.22 -17.32
N LYS A 574 -16.65 -38.22 -18.06
CA LYS A 574 -15.99 -39.44 -18.52
C LYS A 574 -15.43 -40.28 -17.36
N LEU A 575 -15.17 -39.66 -16.21
CA LEU A 575 -14.76 -40.41 -15.01
C LEU A 575 -15.90 -41.26 -14.44
N GLY A 576 -17.15 -41.04 -14.86
CA GLY A 576 -18.30 -41.66 -14.21
C GLY A 576 -18.47 -41.15 -12.77
N SER A 577 -19.15 -41.94 -11.93
CA SER A 577 -19.35 -41.62 -10.53
C SER A 577 -18.02 -41.46 -9.77
N LEU A 578 -17.79 -40.29 -9.17
CA LEU A 578 -16.53 -39.92 -8.51
C LEU A 578 -16.31 -40.63 -7.18
N ASN A 579 -17.37 -41.13 -6.54
CA ASN A 579 -17.29 -41.90 -5.30
C ASN A 579 -16.69 -43.31 -5.47
N LYS A 580 -16.47 -43.77 -6.71
CA LYS A 580 -15.83 -45.09 -6.98
C LYS A 580 -14.32 -45.08 -6.73
N TYR A 581 -13.72 -43.90 -6.61
CA TYR A 581 -12.29 -43.73 -6.37
C TYR A 581 -12.02 -43.61 -4.87
N SER A 582 -11.14 -44.45 -4.34
CA SER A 582 -10.85 -44.56 -2.91
C SER A 582 -10.17 -43.33 -2.31
N ASP A 583 -9.38 -42.63 -3.12
CA ASP A 583 -8.53 -41.53 -2.67
C ASP A 583 -8.24 -40.54 -3.81
N ARG A 584 -7.57 -39.45 -3.44
CA ARG A 584 -7.23 -38.36 -4.34
C ARG A 584 -6.23 -38.78 -5.43
N GLU A 585 -5.33 -39.72 -5.15
CA GLU A 585 -4.33 -40.17 -6.12
C GLU A 585 -4.99 -41.05 -7.20
N ALA A 586 -5.91 -41.94 -6.82
CA ALA A 586 -6.73 -42.71 -7.76
C ALA A 586 -7.54 -41.81 -8.70
N LEU A 587 -8.14 -40.73 -8.17
CA LEU A 587 -8.83 -39.71 -8.98
C LEU A 587 -7.87 -38.94 -9.89
N LYS A 588 -6.66 -38.62 -9.41
CA LYS A 588 -5.63 -37.93 -10.19
C LYS A 588 -5.19 -38.77 -11.38
N THR A 589 -4.89 -40.06 -11.17
CA THR A 589 -4.52 -41.00 -12.24
C THR A 589 -5.65 -41.15 -13.26
N ALA A 590 -6.91 -41.26 -12.81
CA ALA A 590 -8.04 -41.34 -13.73
C ALA A 590 -8.27 -40.05 -14.53
N LEU A 591 -8.08 -38.88 -13.91
CA LEU A 591 -8.12 -37.58 -14.59
C LEU A 591 -7.01 -37.45 -15.63
N GLU A 592 -5.81 -37.90 -15.32
CA GLU A 592 -4.66 -37.89 -16.25
C GLU A 592 -4.89 -38.82 -17.45
N SER A 593 -5.61 -39.93 -17.26
CA SER A 593 -5.97 -40.87 -18.32
C SER A 593 -7.12 -40.38 -19.22
N GLU A 594 -8.24 -39.96 -18.65
CA GLU A 594 -9.46 -39.59 -19.39
C GLU A 594 -9.45 -38.15 -19.92
N TYR A 595 -8.65 -37.28 -19.29
CA TYR A 595 -8.52 -35.85 -19.60
C TYR A 595 -7.04 -35.41 -19.59
N PRO A 596 -6.19 -35.97 -20.47
CA PRO A 596 -4.77 -35.64 -20.52
C PRO A 596 -4.55 -34.16 -20.87
N ILE A 597 -3.80 -33.46 -20.03
CA ILE A 597 -3.32 -32.08 -20.27
C ILE A 597 -1.90 -31.91 -19.72
N ASP A 598 -1.21 -30.84 -20.16
CA ASP A 598 0.20 -30.57 -19.82
C ASP A 598 0.46 -29.99 -18.43
N SER A 599 -0.56 -29.83 -17.58
CA SER A 599 -0.43 -29.26 -16.24
C SER A 599 -0.81 -30.22 -15.11
N ASP A 600 -0.29 -29.96 -13.91
CA ASP A 600 -0.55 -30.76 -12.71
C ASP A 600 -2.05 -30.78 -12.38
N GLN A 601 -2.65 -31.96 -12.44
CA GLN A 601 -4.08 -32.18 -12.19
C GLN A 601 -4.43 -32.18 -10.69
N SER A 602 -3.45 -31.99 -9.80
CA SER A 602 -3.64 -32.05 -8.35
C SER A 602 -4.76 -31.14 -7.82
N HIS A 603 -4.98 -29.96 -8.42
CA HIS A 603 -6.08 -29.08 -8.00
C HIS A 603 -7.46 -29.58 -8.44
N ARG A 604 -7.54 -30.25 -9.59
CA ARG A 604 -8.79 -30.81 -10.13
C ARG A 604 -9.14 -32.12 -9.44
N SER A 605 -8.14 -32.96 -9.15
CA SER A 605 -8.34 -34.17 -8.34
C SER A 605 -8.83 -33.84 -6.93
N LEU A 606 -8.29 -32.77 -6.33
CA LEU A 606 -8.76 -32.27 -5.03
C LEU A 606 -10.23 -31.81 -5.10
N ALA A 607 -10.57 -30.97 -6.07
CA ALA A 607 -11.94 -30.48 -6.23
C ALA A 607 -12.95 -31.61 -6.48
N CYS A 608 -12.61 -32.60 -7.32
CA CYS A 608 -13.46 -33.76 -7.58
C CYS A 608 -13.64 -34.62 -6.32
N PHE A 609 -12.55 -34.87 -5.59
CA PHE A 609 -12.58 -35.65 -4.36
C PHE A 609 -13.37 -34.94 -3.25
N GLU A 610 -13.15 -33.63 -3.06
CA GLU A 610 -13.86 -32.84 -2.04
C GLU A 610 -15.35 -32.76 -2.34
N PHE A 611 -15.72 -32.53 -3.61
CA PHE A 611 -17.10 -32.45 -4.02
C PHE A 611 -17.85 -33.78 -3.82
N ALA A 612 -17.22 -34.92 -4.12
CA ALA A 612 -17.86 -36.23 -4.00
C ALA A 612 -17.84 -36.78 -2.57
N ASN A 613 -16.72 -36.64 -1.85
CA ASN A 613 -16.46 -37.38 -0.62
C ASN A 613 -16.36 -36.51 0.64
N VAL A 614 -16.19 -35.18 0.53
CA VAL A 614 -15.94 -34.30 1.70
C VAL A 614 -17.11 -33.36 2.01
N ILE A 615 -17.76 -32.78 0.99
CA ILE A 615 -18.96 -31.96 1.17
C ILE A 615 -20.07 -32.81 1.80
N LYS A 616 -20.72 -32.29 2.84
CA LYS A 616 -21.85 -32.96 3.52
C LYS A 616 -23.14 -32.16 3.42
N THR A 617 -24.27 -32.84 3.58
CA THR A 617 -25.57 -32.19 3.76
C THR A 617 -25.50 -31.22 4.94
N GLY A 618 -26.00 -30.00 4.76
CA GLY A 618 -25.90 -28.90 5.72
C GLY A 618 -24.72 -27.95 5.49
N ASP A 619 -23.67 -28.33 4.76
CA ASP A 619 -22.59 -27.40 4.40
C ASP A 619 -23.11 -26.20 3.58
N VAL A 620 -22.37 -25.10 3.60
CA VAL A 620 -22.70 -23.90 2.81
C VAL A 620 -21.88 -23.88 1.54
N ILE A 621 -22.53 -23.62 0.41
CA ILE A 621 -21.88 -23.42 -0.89
C ILE A 621 -22.18 -22.01 -1.43
N ILE A 622 -21.14 -21.35 -1.92
CA ILE A 622 -21.18 -19.99 -2.44
C ILE A 622 -20.74 -20.04 -3.90
N ALA A 623 -21.63 -19.67 -4.81
CA ALA A 623 -21.37 -19.63 -6.24
C ALA A 623 -20.72 -18.31 -6.66
N LYS A 624 -19.79 -18.38 -7.60
CA LYS A 624 -19.13 -17.20 -8.20
C LYS A 624 -18.88 -17.38 -9.70
N THR A 625 -18.67 -16.27 -10.39
CA THR A 625 -18.28 -16.20 -11.80
C THR A 625 -17.07 -15.31 -11.98
N GLY A 626 -16.06 -15.79 -12.72
CA GLY A 626 -14.85 -15.04 -12.99
C GLY A 626 -14.02 -14.71 -11.73
N LYS A 627 -13.34 -13.56 -11.77
CA LYS A 627 -12.41 -13.10 -10.72
C LYS A 627 -12.99 -12.06 -9.76
N THR A 628 -14.20 -11.56 -10.00
CA THR A 628 -14.71 -10.37 -9.28
C THR A 628 -16.12 -10.51 -8.73
N ASN A 629 -16.89 -11.54 -9.13
CA ASN A 629 -18.33 -11.56 -8.85
C ASN A 629 -18.75 -12.84 -8.11
N TYR A 630 -19.43 -12.67 -6.98
CA TYR A 630 -20.23 -13.73 -6.36
C TYR A 630 -21.67 -13.64 -6.85
N ILE A 631 -22.34 -14.78 -6.99
CA ILE A 631 -23.65 -14.86 -7.63
C ILE A 631 -24.72 -15.60 -6.84
N GLY A 632 -24.34 -16.43 -5.86
CA GLY A 632 -25.30 -17.21 -5.08
C GLY A 632 -24.76 -17.76 -3.77
N TYR A 633 -25.67 -17.98 -2.83
CA TYR A 633 -25.42 -18.56 -1.51
C TYR A 633 -26.49 -19.60 -1.19
N GLY A 634 -26.08 -20.81 -0.85
CA GLY A 634 -27.01 -21.92 -0.61
C GLY A 634 -26.49 -22.96 0.37
N PHE A 635 -27.40 -23.81 0.84
CA PHE A 635 -27.11 -24.94 1.70
C PHE A 635 -27.15 -26.24 0.91
N ILE A 636 -26.18 -27.12 1.12
CA ILE A 636 -26.17 -28.45 0.50
C ILE A 636 -27.31 -29.28 1.09
N ASP A 637 -28.19 -29.77 0.22
CA ASP A 637 -29.44 -30.47 0.56
C ASP A 637 -29.40 -31.96 0.21
N SER A 638 -28.30 -32.44 -0.37
CA SER A 638 -28.10 -33.86 -0.63
C SER A 638 -26.64 -34.30 -0.54
N ASP A 639 -26.47 -35.61 -0.36
CA ASP A 639 -25.22 -36.29 -0.69
C ASP A 639 -24.91 -36.18 -2.19
N TYR A 640 -23.70 -36.61 -2.57
CA TYR A 640 -23.25 -36.62 -3.95
C TYR A 640 -24.10 -37.58 -4.81
N ILE A 641 -24.52 -37.10 -5.97
CA ILE A 641 -25.33 -37.84 -6.95
C ILE A 641 -24.59 -37.83 -8.28
N PHE A 642 -24.44 -39.01 -8.89
CA PHE A 642 -24.08 -39.13 -10.29
C PHE A 642 -25.37 -39.31 -11.12
N ASP A 643 -25.74 -38.27 -11.86
CA ASP A 643 -26.97 -38.23 -12.66
C ASP A 643 -26.68 -38.61 -14.11
N ASP A 644 -26.85 -39.89 -14.42
CA ASP A 644 -26.57 -40.46 -15.74
C ASP A 644 -27.51 -40.00 -16.86
N ILE A 645 -28.62 -39.35 -16.50
CA ILE A 645 -29.63 -38.85 -17.44
C ILE A 645 -29.19 -37.50 -18.05
N ARG A 646 -28.30 -36.76 -17.37
CA ARG A 646 -27.79 -35.46 -17.86
C ARG A 646 -26.83 -35.64 -19.02
N GLU A 647 -26.93 -34.77 -20.04
CA GLU A 647 -26.01 -34.78 -21.18
C GLU A 647 -24.57 -34.35 -20.80
N SER A 648 -24.44 -33.45 -19.83
CA SER A 648 -23.15 -32.99 -19.30
C SER A 648 -23.26 -32.49 -17.86
N ASN A 649 -22.13 -32.43 -17.15
CA ASN A 649 -22.04 -32.14 -15.71
C ASN A 649 -22.94 -33.08 -14.89
N LYS A 650 -22.66 -34.37 -15.02
CA LYS A 650 -23.36 -35.49 -14.36
C LYS A 650 -23.06 -35.59 -12.87
N ASN A 651 -22.04 -34.90 -12.37
CA ASN A 651 -21.68 -34.86 -10.96
C ASN A 651 -22.47 -33.77 -10.24
N VAL A 652 -23.47 -34.13 -9.45
CA VAL A 652 -24.51 -33.22 -8.94
C VAL A 652 -24.61 -33.27 -7.41
N ARG A 653 -24.90 -32.12 -6.81
CA ARG A 653 -25.49 -31.99 -5.47
C ARG A 653 -26.72 -31.13 -5.51
N LYS A 654 -27.75 -31.47 -4.75
CA LYS A 654 -28.89 -30.59 -4.53
C LYS A 654 -28.48 -29.47 -3.58
N VAL A 655 -28.89 -28.26 -3.90
CA VAL A 655 -28.56 -27.05 -3.16
C VAL A 655 -29.82 -26.21 -3.00
N ASN A 656 -30.14 -25.90 -1.75
CA ASN A 656 -31.14 -24.90 -1.42
C ASN A 656 -30.51 -23.50 -1.49
N TRP A 657 -30.62 -22.84 -2.65
CA TRP A 657 -30.13 -21.47 -2.86
C TRP A 657 -31.03 -20.46 -2.15
N VAL A 658 -30.54 -19.89 -1.05
CA VAL A 658 -31.30 -18.95 -0.19
C VAL A 658 -31.08 -17.48 -0.53
N LYS A 659 -29.99 -17.15 -1.23
CA LYS A 659 -29.74 -15.82 -1.82
C LYS A 659 -29.06 -15.95 -3.17
N HIS A 660 -29.45 -15.10 -4.10
CA HIS A 660 -28.80 -14.96 -5.41
C HIS A 660 -28.88 -13.50 -5.89
N GLY A 661 -27.88 -13.04 -6.64
CA GLY A 661 -27.71 -11.64 -7.05
C GLY A 661 -26.25 -11.40 -7.47
N GLU A 662 -25.92 -10.23 -8.02
CA GLU A 662 -24.53 -9.93 -8.38
C GLU A 662 -23.84 -9.09 -7.29
N TRP A 663 -22.80 -9.65 -6.67
CA TRP A 663 -21.97 -8.95 -5.70
C TRP A 663 -20.55 -8.80 -6.23
N VAL A 664 -20.23 -7.58 -6.67
CA VAL A 664 -18.94 -7.22 -7.29
C VAL A 664 -17.92 -6.83 -6.22
N VAL A 665 -16.73 -7.40 -6.32
CA VAL A 665 -15.57 -7.02 -5.51
C VAL A 665 -14.86 -5.85 -6.19
N TYR A 666 -14.97 -4.66 -5.59
CA TYR A 666 -14.43 -3.41 -6.15
C TYR A 666 -12.90 -3.27 -6.01
N ARG A 667 -12.25 -4.09 -5.16
CA ARG A 667 -10.78 -4.19 -4.99
C ARG A 667 -10.36 -5.61 -4.61
N GLY A 668 -9.41 -6.20 -5.37
CA GLY A 668 -8.89 -7.57 -5.17
C GLY A 668 -9.43 -8.60 -6.17
N SER A 669 -8.87 -9.81 -6.17
CA SER A 669 -9.32 -10.92 -7.03
C SER A 669 -9.78 -12.13 -6.21
N ILE A 670 -10.88 -12.77 -6.64
CA ILE A 670 -11.42 -14.01 -6.06
C ILE A 670 -10.66 -15.20 -6.65
N VAL A 671 -10.32 -16.19 -5.81
CA VAL A 671 -9.61 -17.41 -6.21
C VAL A 671 -10.31 -18.11 -7.40
N THR A 672 -9.57 -18.49 -8.44
CA THR A 672 -10.16 -19.05 -9.68
C THR A 672 -10.31 -20.57 -9.71
N LYS A 673 -10.03 -21.25 -8.59
CA LYS A 673 -10.16 -22.71 -8.49
C LYS A 673 -11.62 -23.14 -8.63
N THR A 674 -11.83 -24.35 -9.14
CA THR A 674 -13.18 -24.92 -9.37
C THR A 674 -13.99 -24.99 -8.08
N LEU A 675 -13.39 -25.52 -7.02
CA LEU A 675 -13.96 -25.61 -5.67
C LEU A 675 -12.86 -25.23 -4.66
N THR A 676 -13.21 -24.57 -3.56
CA THR A 676 -12.26 -24.22 -2.50
C THR A 676 -12.94 -24.25 -1.13
N ASP A 677 -12.37 -24.99 -0.17
CA ASP A 677 -12.74 -24.92 1.25
C ASP A 677 -12.26 -23.57 1.84
N ILE A 678 -13.21 -22.73 2.23
CA ILE A 678 -12.94 -21.41 2.84
C ILE A 678 -13.24 -21.39 4.34
N THR A 679 -13.55 -22.55 4.94
CA THR A 679 -13.90 -22.70 6.36
C THR A 679 -12.79 -22.18 7.28
N LYS A 680 -11.52 -22.39 6.88
CA LYS A 680 -10.34 -21.90 7.61
C LYS A 680 -10.19 -20.37 7.65
N TYR A 681 -11.08 -19.62 6.99
CA TYR A 681 -11.08 -18.16 6.94
C TYR A 681 -12.40 -17.60 7.50
N PRO A 682 -12.66 -17.69 8.82
CA PRO A 682 -13.95 -17.32 9.42
C PRO A 682 -14.32 -15.85 9.19
N ASP A 683 -13.35 -14.94 9.24
CA ASP A 683 -13.58 -13.53 8.93
C ASP A 683 -13.99 -13.29 7.48
N TYR A 684 -13.46 -14.09 6.54
CA TYR A 684 -13.82 -14.02 5.13
C TYR A 684 -15.25 -14.52 4.89
N VAL A 685 -15.64 -15.63 5.53
CA VAL A 685 -17.01 -16.15 5.52
C VAL A 685 -18.00 -15.13 6.13
N LYS A 686 -17.65 -14.51 7.28
CA LYS A 686 -18.46 -13.48 7.92
C LYS A 686 -18.68 -12.27 7.02
N ARG A 687 -17.63 -11.81 6.32
CA ARG A 687 -17.74 -10.73 5.32
C ARG A 687 -18.66 -11.09 4.15
N LEU A 688 -18.58 -12.32 3.63
CA LEU A 688 -19.45 -12.78 2.54
C LEU A 688 -20.92 -12.79 2.96
N LYS A 689 -21.23 -13.27 4.17
CA LYS A 689 -22.59 -13.25 4.73
C LYS A 689 -23.13 -11.82 4.85
N ILE A 690 -22.33 -10.88 5.37
CA ILE A 690 -22.70 -9.46 5.49
C ILE A 690 -22.94 -8.83 4.12
N MET A 691 -22.00 -9.02 3.18
CA MET A 691 -22.08 -8.48 1.83
C MET A 691 -23.32 -8.97 1.07
N MET A 692 -23.69 -10.24 1.25
CA MET A 692 -24.87 -10.85 0.62
C MET A 692 -26.19 -10.53 1.34
N GLY A 693 -26.14 -9.75 2.43
CA GLY A 693 -27.31 -9.44 3.25
C GLY A 693 -27.96 -10.70 3.83
N ILE A 694 -27.14 -11.70 4.19
CA ILE A 694 -27.60 -12.89 4.91
C ILE A 694 -27.78 -12.45 6.36
N GLU A 695 -29.02 -12.15 6.72
CA GLU A 695 -29.41 -11.92 8.12
C GLU A 695 -29.10 -13.17 8.93
N PHE A 696 -28.54 -12.99 10.14
CA PHE A 696 -28.48 -14.07 11.10
C PHE A 696 -29.92 -14.37 11.50
N GLN A 697 -30.45 -15.49 11.02
CA GLN A 697 -31.77 -15.95 11.45
C GLN A 697 -31.66 -16.42 12.90
N SER A 698 -32.13 -15.53 13.77
CA SER A 698 -32.62 -15.83 15.09
C SER A 698 -33.90 -16.66 14.96
N ASP A 699 -33.76 -17.98 15.07
CA ASP A 699 -34.89 -18.82 15.42
C ASP A 699 -35.18 -18.64 16.91
N SER A 700 -36.06 -17.68 17.21
CA SER A 700 -37.27 -17.94 17.99
C SER A 700 -37.84 -16.62 18.53
N LYS A 701 -39.14 -16.42 18.26
CA LYS A 701 -39.96 -15.49 19.00
C LYS A 701 -40.03 -15.95 20.47
N ALA A 702 -39.19 -15.40 21.34
CA ALA A 702 -39.34 -15.58 22.77
C ALA A 702 -40.41 -14.63 23.32
N LYS A 703 -41.49 -15.22 23.83
CA LYS A 703 -42.54 -14.54 24.61
C LYS A 703 -41.92 -13.78 25.78
N ILE A 704 -42.25 -12.49 25.89
CA ILE A 704 -42.04 -11.71 27.11
C ILE A 704 -42.93 -12.33 28.20
N THR A 705 -42.34 -13.12 29.09
CA THR A 705 -42.99 -13.55 30.33
C THR A 705 -42.79 -12.49 31.39
N ASP A 706 -43.91 -12.06 31.97
CA ASP A 706 -44.03 -11.06 33.03
C ASP A 706 -43.43 -11.57 34.35
N GLY A 707 -42.11 -11.44 34.50
CA GLY A 707 -41.37 -11.86 35.69
C GLY A 707 -40.32 -10.83 36.08
N LYS A 708 -40.15 -10.59 37.40
CA LYS A 708 -39.14 -9.71 38.00
C LYS A 708 -37.79 -9.80 37.29
N ARG A 709 -37.30 -8.68 36.74
CA ARG A 709 -36.01 -8.56 36.04
C ARG A 709 -34.85 -8.58 37.03
N ASN A 710 -33.73 -9.19 36.67
CA ASN A 710 -32.48 -9.07 37.41
C ASN A 710 -31.61 -7.93 36.82
N TYR A 711 -30.69 -7.46 37.64
CA TYR A 711 -29.76 -6.38 37.31
C TYR A 711 -28.33 -6.87 37.51
N TRP A 712 -27.46 -6.57 36.56
CA TRP A 712 -26.10 -7.11 36.52
C TRP A 712 -25.06 -6.03 36.21
N TRP A 713 -23.80 -6.33 36.53
CA TRP A 713 -22.63 -5.53 36.18
C TRP A 713 -21.63 -6.40 35.41
N LEU A 714 -21.22 -5.98 34.22
CA LEU A 714 -20.26 -6.69 33.37
C LEU A 714 -18.94 -5.93 33.26
N ASN A 715 -17.85 -6.60 33.64
CA ASN A 715 -16.48 -6.13 33.43
C ASN A 715 -15.99 -6.54 32.04
N ALA A 716 -16.00 -5.59 31.11
CA ALA A 716 -15.41 -5.69 29.80
C ALA A 716 -13.90 -5.39 29.87
N ASN A 717 -13.05 -6.28 29.34
CA ASN A 717 -11.64 -5.97 29.15
C ASN A 717 -11.46 -5.36 27.75
N PRO A 718 -11.11 -4.07 27.63
CA PRO A 718 -11.04 -3.38 26.33
C PRO A 718 -9.94 -3.92 25.40
N ASN A 719 -9.02 -4.76 25.87
CA ASN A 719 -8.08 -5.47 24.99
C ASN A 719 -8.71 -6.69 24.31
N ILE A 720 -9.88 -7.12 24.75
CA ILE A 720 -10.58 -8.33 24.30
C ILE A 720 -11.93 -7.98 23.68
N TRP A 721 -12.66 -7.05 24.31
CA TRP A 721 -14.04 -6.72 23.98
C TRP A 721 -14.32 -5.27 24.40
N LYS A 722 -14.37 -4.36 23.41
CA LYS A 722 -14.60 -2.92 23.62
C LYS A 722 -16.05 -2.58 23.37
N ILE A 723 -16.69 -1.96 24.34
CA ILE A 723 -18.12 -1.66 24.32
C ILE A 723 -18.47 -0.66 23.22
N GLU A 724 -17.56 0.28 22.92
CA GLU A 724 -17.76 1.35 21.93
C GLU A 724 -17.68 0.88 20.47
N ASP A 725 -17.15 -0.32 20.22
CA ASP A 725 -17.04 -0.89 18.86
C ASP A 725 -18.39 -1.38 18.33
N PHE A 726 -19.43 -1.43 19.18
CA PHE A 726 -20.72 -2.03 18.88
C PHE A 726 -21.82 -0.97 18.71
N PRO A 727 -22.62 -1.00 17.63
CA PRO A 727 -23.77 -0.10 17.47
C PRO A 727 -24.85 -0.31 18.54
N ILE A 728 -25.60 0.76 18.88
CA ILE A 728 -26.82 0.65 19.70
C ILE A 728 -27.80 -0.30 18.99
N GLY A 729 -28.38 -1.22 19.74
CA GLY A 729 -29.33 -2.23 19.26
C GLY A 729 -28.68 -3.46 18.63
N SER A 730 -27.36 -3.46 18.37
CA SER A 730 -26.67 -4.66 17.90
C SER A 730 -26.57 -5.71 19.00
N GLU A 731 -26.86 -6.97 18.67
CA GLU A 731 -26.65 -8.11 19.57
C GLU A 731 -25.17 -8.47 19.65
N GLN A 732 -24.72 -8.73 20.86
CA GLN A 732 -23.35 -9.05 21.24
C GLN A 732 -23.35 -10.26 22.15
N SER A 733 -22.34 -11.10 21.98
CA SER A 733 -22.16 -12.32 22.75
C SER A 733 -20.98 -12.18 23.71
N TYR A 734 -21.13 -12.70 24.92
CA TYR A 734 -20.07 -12.73 25.92
C TYR A 734 -19.91 -14.15 26.49
N THR A 735 -18.72 -14.71 26.30
CA THR A 735 -18.41 -16.09 26.70
C THR A 735 -18.28 -16.26 28.21
N SER A 736 -18.82 -17.38 28.72
CA SER A 736 -18.66 -17.81 30.11
C SER A 736 -17.27 -18.39 30.40
N TYR A 737 -16.39 -18.49 29.39
CA TYR A 737 -15.01 -18.98 29.50
C TYR A 737 -13.98 -17.86 29.37
N ASN A 738 -12.86 -17.99 30.08
CA ASN A 738 -11.71 -17.07 29.98
C ASN A 738 -10.78 -17.47 28.82
N GLN A 739 -9.77 -16.65 28.53
CA GLN A 739 -8.81 -16.88 27.42
C GLN A 739 -8.02 -18.19 27.54
N ASN A 740 -7.95 -18.79 28.73
CA ASN A 740 -7.27 -20.06 28.98
C ASN A 740 -8.23 -21.25 28.88
N GLY A 741 -9.47 -21.06 28.42
CA GLY A 741 -10.48 -22.11 28.28
C GLY A 741 -11.13 -22.57 29.58
N ASN A 742 -10.94 -21.86 30.69
CA ASN A 742 -11.56 -22.18 31.99
C ASN A 742 -12.83 -21.35 32.20
N LYS A 743 -13.84 -21.90 32.90
CA LYS A 743 -15.03 -21.14 33.30
C LYS A 743 -14.65 -19.89 34.10
N ARG A 744 -15.28 -18.77 33.79
CA ARG A 744 -15.03 -17.47 34.45
C ARG A 744 -15.45 -17.54 35.92
N ARG A 745 -14.80 -16.72 36.74
CA ARG A 745 -15.11 -16.62 38.17
C ARG A 745 -16.57 -16.22 38.37
N ILE A 746 -17.20 -16.81 39.37
CA ILE A 746 -18.64 -16.68 39.67
C ILE A 746 -19.52 -17.12 38.48
N TYR A 747 -19.20 -18.29 37.94
CA TYR A 747 -19.90 -18.90 36.82
C TYR A 747 -21.43 -19.03 37.04
N GLU A 748 -21.87 -19.24 38.28
CA GLU A 748 -23.29 -19.30 38.65
C GLU A 748 -24.08 -18.05 38.23
N TYR A 749 -23.44 -16.89 38.12
CA TYR A 749 -24.12 -15.69 37.63
C TYR A 749 -24.46 -15.78 36.14
N PHE A 750 -23.62 -16.41 35.33
CA PHE A 750 -23.94 -16.65 33.92
C PHE A 750 -25.15 -17.56 33.76
N THR A 751 -25.27 -18.60 34.58
CA THR A 751 -26.44 -19.51 34.55
C THR A 751 -27.74 -18.86 35.01
N ASN A 752 -27.66 -17.75 35.76
CA ASN A 752 -28.80 -17.04 36.32
C ASN A 752 -29.27 -15.84 35.46
N VAL A 753 -28.52 -15.48 34.42
CA VAL A 753 -28.88 -14.44 33.45
C VAL A 753 -30.02 -14.93 32.57
N LYS A 754 -31.07 -14.11 32.41
CA LYS A 754 -32.22 -14.42 31.56
C LYS A 754 -32.57 -13.26 30.63
N CYS A 755 -33.25 -13.58 29.53
CA CYS A 755 -33.78 -12.59 28.59
C CYS A 755 -34.58 -11.50 29.32
N GLY A 756 -34.31 -10.24 28.98
CA GLY A 756 -34.93 -9.05 29.58
C GLY A 756 -34.24 -8.50 30.84
N ASP A 757 -33.20 -9.18 31.36
CA ASP A 757 -32.34 -8.61 32.40
C ASP A 757 -31.53 -7.42 31.88
N LEU A 758 -31.15 -6.49 32.78
CA LEU A 758 -30.35 -5.32 32.42
C LEU A 758 -28.94 -5.42 32.98
N VAL A 759 -27.96 -4.92 32.22
CA VAL A 759 -26.54 -5.02 32.59
C VAL A 759 -25.85 -3.66 32.45
N ILE A 760 -25.09 -3.23 33.45
CA ILE A 760 -24.15 -2.10 33.33
C ILE A 760 -22.86 -2.60 32.68
N GLY A 761 -22.51 -2.03 31.54
CA GLY A 761 -21.25 -2.28 30.84
C GLY A 761 -20.13 -1.38 31.36
N TYR A 762 -19.21 -1.96 32.13
CA TYR A 762 -18.02 -1.28 32.64
C TYR A 762 -16.78 -1.76 31.89
N GLU A 763 -16.04 -0.83 31.28
CA GLU A 763 -14.72 -1.16 30.75
C GLU A 763 -13.68 -1.06 31.85
N SER A 764 -12.98 -2.16 32.07
CA SER A 764 -11.92 -2.33 33.06
C SER A 764 -10.60 -1.69 32.60
N THR A 765 -9.46 -2.06 33.18
CA THR A 765 -8.15 -1.43 32.90
C THR A 765 -7.79 -1.53 31.40
N PRO A 766 -7.33 -0.42 30.76
CA PRO A 766 -6.97 0.87 31.35
C PRO A 766 -8.12 1.88 31.45
N VAL A 767 -9.28 1.61 30.84
CA VAL A 767 -10.37 2.60 30.67
C VAL A 767 -11.06 2.95 31.99
N LYS A 768 -11.34 1.94 32.83
CA LYS A 768 -11.94 2.05 34.17
C LYS A 768 -13.20 2.93 34.26
N LYS A 769 -14.13 2.81 33.31
CA LYS A 769 -15.35 3.65 33.23
C LYS A 769 -16.60 2.87 32.85
N ILE A 770 -17.75 3.36 33.28
CA ILE A 770 -19.06 2.89 32.77
C ILE A 770 -19.28 3.47 31.37
N LYS A 771 -19.71 2.61 30.44
CA LYS A 771 -19.86 2.95 29.02
C LYS A 771 -21.28 2.81 28.49
N ALA A 772 -21.99 1.78 28.90
CA ALA A 772 -23.30 1.47 28.33
C ALA A 772 -24.20 0.72 29.30
N VAL A 773 -25.47 0.63 28.93
CA VAL A 773 -26.46 -0.27 29.51
C VAL A 773 -26.83 -1.29 28.44
N PHE A 774 -26.78 -2.56 28.78
CA PHE A 774 -27.18 -3.67 27.92
C PHE A 774 -28.51 -4.25 28.37
N GLU A 775 -29.22 -4.86 27.43
CA GLU A 775 -30.40 -5.70 27.69
C GLU A 775 -30.10 -7.11 27.21
N ILE A 776 -30.20 -8.09 28.09
CA ILE A 776 -30.00 -9.51 27.76
C ILE A 776 -31.09 -9.93 26.78
N THR A 777 -30.67 -10.39 25.60
CA THR A 777 -31.59 -10.94 24.59
C THR A 777 -31.69 -12.44 24.72
N GLU A 778 -30.65 -13.11 25.21
CA GLU A 778 -30.66 -14.54 25.51
C GLU A 778 -29.78 -14.86 26.73
N GLY A 779 -30.28 -15.75 27.59
CA GLY A 779 -29.53 -16.26 28.74
C GLY A 779 -28.35 -17.13 28.32
N LEU A 780 -27.77 -17.91 29.23
CA LEU A 780 -26.66 -18.80 28.89
C LEU A 780 -27.09 -19.88 27.88
N HIS A 781 -26.51 -19.88 26.70
CA HIS A 781 -26.76 -20.84 25.61
C HIS A 781 -25.45 -21.25 24.95
N GLN A 782 -25.51 -22.27 24.10
CA GLN A 782 -24.37 -22.73 23.30
C GLN A 782 -24.39 -22.07 21.93
N ASP A 783 -23.27 -21.46 21.57
CA ASP A 783 -22.99 -20.91 20.24
C ASP A 783 -21.97 -21.80 19.53
N ASP A 784 -22.22 -22.06 18.25
CA ASP A 784 -21.46 -23.02 17.44
C ASP A 784 -19.99 -22.60 17.23
N ASP A 785 -19.68 -21.31 17.37
CA ASP A 785 -18.35 -20.74 17.14
C ASP A 785 -17.67 -20.30 18.46
N LEU A 786 -18.43 -19.83 19.45
CA LEU A 786 -17.94 -19.21 20.70
C LEU A 786 -18.14 -20.08 21.95
N GLY A 787 -18.78 -21.24 21.81
CA GLY A 787 -19.14 -22.12 22.91
C GLY A 787 -20.21 -21.52 23.80
N GLU A 788 -20.09 -21.68 25.12
CA GLU A 788 -21.12 -21.24 26.04
C GLU A 788 -21.07 -19.71 26.27
N ILE A 789 -22.15 -19.00 25.90
CA ILE A 789 -22.23 -17.54 25.89
C ILE A 789 -23.56 -17.03 26.47
N ILE A 790 -23.59 -15.75 26.85
CA ILE A 790 -24.81 -14.97 26.98
C ILE A 790 -24.89 -13.97 25.83
N THR A 791 -26.10 -13.64 25.35
CA THR A 791 -26.28 -12.65 24.27
C THR A 791 -27.11 -11.48 24.79
N PHE A 792 -26.68 -10.27 24.43
CA PHE A 792 -27.32 -9.04 24.84
C PHE A 792 -27.18 -7.97 23.76
N LYS A 793 -28.08 -7.01 23.75
CA LYS A 793 -27.99 -5.84 22.88
C LYS A 793 -27.61 -4.60 23.66
N ILE A 794 -26.90 -3.68 22.99
CA ILE A 794 -26.68 -2.35 23.57
C ILE A 794 -27.99 -1.59 23.59
N LYS A 795 -28.50 -1.30 24.79
CA LYS A 795 -29.74 -0.54 24.97
C LYS A 795 -29.50 0.95 24.81
N GLU A 796 -28.46 1.46 25.46
CA GLU A 796 -28.03 2.86 25.37
C GLU A 796 -26.58 3.01 25.83
N PHE A 797 -25.86 3.97 25.26
CA PHE A 797 -24.59 4.44 25.84
C PHE A 797 -24.88 5.45 26.94
N VAL A 798 -24.08 5.44 28.01
CA VAL A 798 -24.24 6.43 29.08
C VAL A 798 -23.72 7.79 28.62
N THR A 799 -24.41 8.87 28.98
CA THR A 799 -24.08 10.24 28.57
C THR A 799 -22.91 10.80 29.37
N LYS A 800 -22.80 10.46 30.66
CA LYS A 800 -21.65 10.77 31.52
C LYS A 800 -20.88 9.49 31.87
N GLN A 801 -19.68 9.36 31.32
CA GLN A 801 -18.79 8.24 31.63
C GLN A 801 -18.11 8.48 32.99
N ILE A 802 -18.52 7.75 34.01
CA ILE A 802 -18.00 7.86 35.38
C ILE A 802 -16.84 6.89 35.56
N ASP A 803 -15.74 7.37 36.13
CA ASP A 803 -14.57 6.54 36.47
C ASP A 803 -14.74 5.78 37.79
N TRP A 804 -13.88 4.78 37.96
CA TRP A 804 -13.88 3.91 39.15
C TRP A 804 -13.75 4.69 40.47
N ASN A 805 -12.89 5.70 40.54
CA ASN A 805 -12.64 6.45 41.77
C ASN A 805 -13.87 7.24 42.22
N THR A 806 -14.60 7.80 41.25
CA THR A 806 -15.85 8.51 41.52
C THR A 806 -16.92 7.54 42.02
N LEU A 807 -16.99 6.34 41.45
CA LEU A 807 -17.96 5.31 41.85
C LEU A 807 -17.66 4.74 43.25
N SER A 808 -16.39 4.48 43.56
CA SER A 808 -15.98 3.91 44.85
C SER A 808 -16.16 4.86 46.05
N ASN A 809 -16.32 6.16 45.79
CA ASN A 809 -16.53 7.18 46.83
C ASN A 809 -18.02 7.43 47.13
N LEU A 810 -18.94 6.78 46.42
CA LEU A 810 -20.37 6.94 46.65
C LEU A 810 -20.83 6.06 47.81
N LYS A 811 -21.36 6.69 48.85
CA LYS A 811 -21.87 5.98 50.04
C LYS A 811 -22.91 4.89 49.71
N GLU A 812 -23.69 5.12 48.65
CA GLU A 812 -24.75 4.22 48.16
C GLU A 812 -24.20 2.94 47.51
N LEU A 813 -22.92 2.93 47.09
CA LEU A 813 -22.29 1.80 46.41
C LEU A 813 -21.26 1.04 47.28
N ASN A 814 -21.04 1.48 48.53
CA ASN A 814 -20.05 0.90 49.43
C ASN A 814 -20.25 -0.60 49.70
N ASP A 815 -21.51 -1.07 49.66
CA ASP A 815 -21.85 -2.45 49.95
C ASP A 815 -21.96 -3.36 48.73
N VAL A 816 -21.85 -2.81 47.52
CA VAL A 816 -21.99 -3.53 46.25
C VAL A 816 -20.84 -4.54 46.09
N GLU A 817 -21.17 -5.76 45.68
CA GLU A 817 -20.22 -6.88 45.55
C GLU A 817 -18.99 -6.50 44.72
N VAL A 818 -19.18 -5.83 43.58
CA VAL A 818 -18.09 -5.42 42.69
C VAL A 818 -17.14 -4.41 43.32
N MET A 819 -17.62 -3.58 44.26
CA MET A 819 -16.79 -2.59 44.97
C MET A 819 -15.91 -3.24 46.05
N LYS A 820 -16.37 -4.35 46.63
CA LYS A 820 -15.62 -5.15 47.61
C LYS A 820 -14.57 -6.04 46.94
N ASN A 821 -14.91 -6.64 45.79
CA ASN A 821 -14.00 -7.44 44.99
C ASN A 821 -14.35 -7.37 43.51
N ASN A 822 -13.53 -6.70 42.71
CA ASN A 822 -13.73 -6.55 41.28
C ASN A 822 -13.08 -7.66 40.43
N GLN A 823 -12.53 -8.72 41.05
CA GLN A 823 -11.90 -9.83 40.34
C GLN A 823 -12.93 -10.84 39.82
N GLY A 824 -13.60 -10.49 38.72
CA GLY A 824 -14.62 -11.30 38.05
C GLY A 824 -15.11 -10.63 36.76
N SER A 825 -15.97 -11.32 36.02
CA SER A 825 -16.49 -10.82 34.73
C SER A 825 -17.93 -10.32 34.83
N LEU A 826 -18.76 -10.93 35.66
CA LEU A 826 -20.17 -10.59 35.84
C LEU A 826 -20.47 -10.57 37.33
N PHE A 827 -21.24 -9.58 37.80
CA PHE A 827 -21.66 -9.42 39.20
C PHE A 827 -23.14 -9.08 39.28
N LYS A 828 -23.79 -9.43 40.38
CA LYS A 828 -25.21 -9.14 40.61
C LYS A 828 -25.37 -7.76 41.25
N LEU A 829 -26.41 -7.04 40.82
CA LEU A 829 -26.84 -5.78 41.42
C LEU A 829 -28.27 -5.92 41.95
N THR A 830 -28.58 -5.17 43.00
CA THR A 830 -29.97 -4.87 43.35
C THR A 830 -30.52 -3.80 42.40
N GLU A 831 -31.84 -3.72 42.28
CA GLU A 831 -32.53 -2.69 41.50
C GLU A 831 -32.16 -1.27 41.97
N SER A 832 -32.02 -1.09 43.28
CA SER A 832 -31.63 0.20 43.88
C SER A 832 -30.20 0.60 43.48
N GLU A 833 -29.27 -0.35 43.49
CA GLU A 833 -27.87 -0.12 43.10
C GLU A 833 -27.75 0.21 41.61
N PHE A 834 -28.44 -0.55 40.76
CA PHE A 834 -28.49 -0.31 39.33
C PHE A 834 -29.06 1.08 38.99
N ASN A 835 -30.15 1.47 39.65
CA ASN A 835 -30.76 2.79 39.48
C ASN A 835 -29.88 3.93 40.01
N ALA A 836 -29.16 3.74 41.11
CA ALA A 836 -28.19 4.72 41.61
C ALA A 836 -27.08 4.98 40.58
N ILE A 837 -26.51 3.92 40.01
CA ILE A 837 -25.50 4.00 38.95
C ILE A 837 -26.07 4.70 37.71
N LEU A 838 -27.28 4.32 37.28
CA LEU A 838 -27.97 4.93 36.13
C LEU A 838 -28.21 6.43 36.32
N ASN A 839 -28.69 6.85 37.49
CA ASN A 839 -29.01 8.26 37.74
C ASN A 839 -27.78 9.16 37.64
N ILE A 840 -26.62 8.71 38.13
CA ILE A 840 -25.39 9.51 38.09
C ILE A 840 -24.80 9.50 36.67
N THR A 841 -25.02 8.42 35.90
CA THR A 841 -24.55 8.28 34.51
C THR A 841 -25.47 8.93 33.47
N LYS A 842 -26.75 9.16 33.79
CA LYS A 842 -27.77 9.76 32.91
C LYS A 842 -28.09 11.22 33.17
N ASN A 843 -27.89 11.76 34.37
CA ASN A 843 -28.22 13.16 34.64
C ASN A 843 -27.07 14.10 34.22
N PRO A 844 -27.21 14.89 33.14
CA PRO A 844 -26.88 16.28 33.30
C PRO A 844 -27.85 16.83 34.36
N VAL A 845 -27.38 17.73 35.20
CA VAL A 845 -28.30 18.73 35.77
C VAL A 845 -29.13 19.23 34.58
N ILE A 846 -30.46 19.06 34.62
CA ILE A 846 -31.34 19.63 33.60
C ILE A 846 -31.20 21.14 33.77
N GLU A 847 -30.23 21.73 33.09
CA GLU A 847 -30.35 23.11 32.69
C GLU A 847 -31.46 23.13 31.64
N GLU A 848 -32.56 23.81 31.93
CA GLU A 848 -33.59 24.08 30.94
C GLU A 848 -32.92 24.67 29.69
N ILE A 849 -32.94 23.92 28.58
CA ILE A 849 -32.35 24.40 27.33
C ILE A 849 -33.14 25.62 26.87
N GLU A 850 -32.55 26.80 27.07
CA GLU A 850 -33.21 28.08 26.85
C GLU A 850 -33.57 28.27 25.37
N ARG A 851 -34.82 28.64 25.08
CA ARG A 851 -35.25 28.98 23.71
C ARG A 851 -34.49 30.20 23.17
N TYR A 852 -34.04 30.10 21.93
CA TYR A 852 -33.33 31.16 21.22
C TYR A 852 -34.03 31.49 19.90
N ASN A 853 -34.35 32.76 19.69
CA ASN A 853 -35.15 33.23 18.55
C ASN A 853 -34.54 34.48 17.91
N ILE A 854 -35.09 34.90 16.77
CA ILE A 854 -34.57 36.02 16.00
C ILE A 854 -34.56 37.33 16.81
N SER A 855 -35.56 37.55 17.66
CA SER A 855 -35.65 38.75 18.50
C SER A 855 -34.48 38.85 19.48
N LYS A 856 -34.07 37.73 20.10
CA LYS A 856 -32.86 37.69 20.94
C LYS A 856 -31.60 37.91 20.11
N ALA A 857 -31.51 37.27 18.95
CA ALA A 857 -30.35 37.39 18.06
C ALA A 857 -30.13 38.85 17.59
N LEU A 858 -31.19 39.57 17.23
CA LEU A 858 -31.11 40.97 16.79
C LEU A 858 -30.59 41.92 17.86
N VAL A 859 -30.87 41.62 19.13
CA VAL A 859 -30.34 42.40 20.26
C VAL A 859 -28.87 42.10 20.52
N GLU A 860 -28.45 40.85 20.36
CA GLU A 860 -27.11 40.38 20.72
C GLU A 860 -26.05 40.53 19.60
N LEU A 861 -26.44 40.51 18.31
CA LEU A 861 -25.48 40.30 17.22
C LEU A 861 -25.05 41.56 16.47
N PHE A 862 -25.63 42.72 16.74
CA PHE A 862 -25.38 43.98 16.00
C PHE A 862 -25.43 43.81 14.46
N ILE A 863 -26.14 42.80 13.97
CA ILE A 863 -26.29 42.47 12.55
C ILE A 863 -27.76 42.69 12.15
N PRO A 864 -28.04 43.30 10.97
CA PRO A 864 -29.42 43.50 10.53
C PRO A 864 -30.11 42.16 10.25
N GLU A 865 -31.43 42.11 10.44
CA GLU A 865 -32.23 40.90 10.22
C GLU A 865 -32.03 40.28 8.84
N MET A 866 -32.02 41.12 7.78
CA MET A 866 -31.76 40.67 6.41
C MET A 866 -30.40 39.97 6.25
N LYS A 867 -29.37 40.42 6.97
CA LYS A 867 -28.04 39.81 6.92
C LYS A 867 -28.00 38.50 7.71
N ILE A 868 -28.71 38.40 8.85
CA ILE A 868 -28.88 37.14 9.58
C ILE A 868 -29.60 36.11 8.70
N ALA A 869 -30.69 36.50 8.05
CA ALA A 869 -31.42 35.65 7.11
C ALA A 869 -30.51 35.16 5.97
N SER A 870 -29.75 36.06 5.34
CA SER A 870 -28.77 35.71 4.29
C SER A 870 -27.70 34.73 4.78
N ILE A 871 -27.21 34.87 6.02
CA ILE A 871 -26.24 33.94 6.61
C ILE A 871 -26.87 32.55 6.78
N ILE A 872 -28.08 32.48 7.32
CA ILE A 872 -28.82 31.23 7.52
C ILE A 872 -29.12 30.56 6.18
N ASP A 873 -29.55 31.31 5.18
CA ASP A 873 -29.86 30.77 3.85
C ASP A 873 -28.60 30.25 3.17
N GLY A 874 -27.49 30.99 3.26
CA GLY A 874 -26.18 30.54 2.79
C GLY A 874 -25.73 29.25 3.49
N LEU A 875 -25.93 29.14 4.80
CA LEU A 875 -25.58 27.97 5.59
C LEU A 875 -26.50 26.77 5.29
N LYS A 876 -27.80 26.97 5.08
CA LYS A 876 -28.73 25.92 4.66
C LYS A 876 -28.43 25.40 3.26
N PHE A 877 -28.12 26.30 2.33
CA PHE A 877 -27.85 25.95 0.93
C PHE A 877 -26.49 25.29 0.75
N LYS A 878 -25.41 25.87 1.27
CA LYS A 878 -24.04 25.35 1.09
C LYS A 878 -23.61 24.36 2.16
N LYS A 879 -24.34 24.26 3.28
CA LYS A 879 -23.92 23.54 4.52
C LYS A 879 -22.63 24.07 5.15
N ASN A 880 -21.93 25.01 4.51
CA ASN A 880 -20.69 25.60 4.98
C ASN A 880 -20.66 27.11 4.72
N ILE A 881 -20.25 27.89 5.72
CA ILE A 881 -19.99 29.33 5.59
C ILE A 881 -18.62 29.70 6.15
N ILE A 882 -18.04 30.79 5.67
CA ILE A 882 -16.91 31.48 6.28
C ILE A 882 -17.36 32.88 6.68
N LEU A 883 -17.29 33.18 7.98
CA LEU A 883 -17.45 34.51 8.52
C LEU A 883 -16.07 35.19 8.48
N GLN A 884 -15.89 36.17 7.60
CA GLN A 884 -14.62 36.88 7.46
C GLN A 884 -14.76 38.36 7.83
N GLY A 885 -13.71 38.92 8.40
CA GLY A 885 -13.67 40.34 8.71
C GLY A 885 -12.55 40.68 9.70
N PRO A 886 -12.41 41.97 10.05
CA PRO A 886 -11.36 42.42 10.95
C PRO A 886 -11.44 41.75 12.33
N PRO A 887 -10.32 41.69 13.06
CA PRO A 887 -10.32 41.18 14.43
C PRO A 887 -11.29 41.99 15.30
N GLY A 888 -11.90 41.33 16.28
CA GLY A 888 -12.83 41.98 17.21
C GLY A 888 -14.22 42.33 16.66
N THR A 889 -14.64 41.69 15.57
CA THR A 889 -16.01 41.83 15.00
C THR A 889 -16.99 40.77 15.53
N GLY A 890 -16.59 39.94 16.50
CA GLY A 890 -17.47 38.95 17.14
C GLY A 890 -17.74 37.69 16.32
N LYS A 891 -16.91 37.34 15.33
CA LYS A 891 -17.14 36.22 14.39
C LYS A 891 -17.50 34.89 15.07
N THR A 892 -16.71 34.46 16.05
CA THR A 892 -16.94 33.21 16.80
C THR A 892 -18.21 33.27 17.65
N TYR A 893 -18.53 34.45 18.20
CA TYR A 893 -19.78 34.69 18.93
C TYR A 893 -20.98 34.57 17.99
N ILE A 894 -20.93 35.22 16.83
CA ILE A 894 -21.96 35.17 15.79
C ILE A 894 -22.18 33.73 15.32
N ALA A 895 -21.11 32.97 15.05
CA ALA A 895 -21.19 31.56 14.64
C ALA A 895 -22.05 30.72 15.60
N LYS A 896 -21.80 30.83 16.92
CA LYS A 896 -22.58 30.12 17.94
C LYS A 896 -24.04 30.55 17.97
N LYS A 897 -24.32 31.85 17.91
CA LYS A 897 -25.71 32.36 17.98
C LYS A 897 -26.52 32.01 16.74
N ILE A 898 -25.89 31.96 15.56
CA ILE A 898 -26.53 31.46 14.33
C ILE A 898 -26.91 29.98 14.48
N ALA A 899 -26.02 29.16 15.05
CA ALA A 899 -26.33 27.77 15.35
C ALA A 899 -27.52 27.64 16.32
N TYR A 900 -27.56 28.42 17.40
CA TYR A 900 -28.72 28.45 18.31
C TYR A 900 -30.01 28.87 17.63
N LEU A 901 -29.94 29.86 16.74
CA LEU A 901 -31.11 30.34 16.02
C LEU A 901 -31.65 29.28 15.06
N MET A 902 -30.77 28.53 14.38
CA MET A 902 -31.17 27.40 13.54
C MET A 902 -31.78 26.24 14.33
N MET A 903 -31.24 25.95 15.52
CA MET A 903 -31.80 24.94 16.43
C MET A 903 -33.06 25.41 17.19
N GLY A 904 -33.32 26.73 17.22
CA GLY A 904 -34.35 27.37 18.03
C GLY A 904 -34.08 27.37 19.55
N LYS A 905 -32.89 26.95 19.97
CA LYS A 905 -32.54 26.72 21.39
C LYS A 905 -31.02 26.76 21.62
N LYS A 906 -30.60 27.08 22.85
CA LYS A 906 -29.19 27.12 23.26
C LYS A 906 -28.69 25.72 23.66
N ASP A 907 -28.36 24.88 22.68
CA ASP A 907 -27.88 23.51 22.90
C ASP A 907 -26.38 23.39 22.55
N GLU A 908 -25.50 23.65 23.52
CA GLU A 908 -24.04 23.53 23.34
C GLU A 908 -23.60 22.09 23.04
N SER A 909 -24.40 21.07 23.37
CA SER A 909 -24.05 19.68 23.10
C SER A 909 -24.01 19.36 21.59
N LYS A 910 -24.66 20.18 20.77
CA LYS A 910 -24.74 20.06 19.31
C LYS A 910 -23.80 21.00 18.58
N ILE A 911 -22.92 21.69 19.31
CA ILE A 911 -21.92 22.59 18.78
C ILE A 911 -20.53 22.10 19.20
N GLN A 912 -19.63 21.92 18.24
CA GLN A 912 -18.22 21.72 18.51
C GLN A 912 -17.45 22.94 18.00
N VAL A 913 -16.68 23.58 18.87
CA VAL A 913 -15.79 24.67 18.50
C VAL A 913 -14.35 24.20 18.64
N ILE A 914 -13.55 24.45 17.63
CA ILE A 914 -12.09 24.27 17.65
C ILE A 914 -11.42 25.49 17.03
N GLN A 915 -10.14 25.69 17.32
CA GLN A 915 -9.33 26.72 16.69
C GLN A 915 -8.21 26.07 15.88
N PHE A 916 -8.01 26.50 14.64
CA PHE A 916 -6.89 26.07 13.83
C PHE A 916 -5.62 26.87 14.16
N HIS A 917 -4.51 26.15 14.14
CA HIS A 917 -3.16 26.70 14.27
C HIS A 917 -2.25 26.00 13.26
N GLN A 918 -1.05 26.54 13.02
CA GLN A 918 -0.14 26.04 11.97
C GLN A 918 0.20 24.54 12.11
N SER A 919 0.30 24.05 13.36
CA SER A 919 0.59 22.64 13.64
C SER A 919 -0.64 21.71 13.62
N TYR A 920 -1.84 22.22 13.34
CA TYR A 920 -3.06 21.40 13.35
C TYR A 920 -3.04 20.47 12.13
N SER A 921 -3.23 19.16 12.35
CA SER A 921 -2.97 18.13 11.34
C SER A 921 -4.20 17.30 11.00
N TYR A 922 -4.14 16.55 9.90
CA TYR A 922 -5.16 15.56 9.53
C TYR A 922 -5.37 14.52 10.64
N GLU A 923 -4.27 14.12 11.28
CA GLU A 923 -4.24 13.11 12.33
C GLU A 923 -4.97 13.54 13.61
N ASP A 924 -5.02 14.85 13.89
CA ASP A 924 -5.77 15.43 15.01
C ASP A 924 -7.25 15.64 14.65
N PHE A 925 -7.51 15.99 13.39
CA PHE A 925 -8.83 16.40 12.93
C PHE A 925 -9.72 15.20 12.57
N ILE A 926 -9.19 14.26 11.78
CA ILE A 926 -9.94 13.15 11.20
C ILE A 926 -9.58 11.83 11.87
N GLN A 927 -8.35 11.35 11.69
CA GLN A 927 -7.92 10.07 12.25
C GLN A 927 -6.41 9.96 12.14
N GLY A 928 -5.73 9.38 13.14
CA GLY A 928 -4.29 9.17 13.08
C GLY A 928 -3.75 8.24 14.16
N PHE A 929 -2.54 7.71 13.93
CA PHE A 929 -1.85 6.90 14.94
C PHE A 929 -1.31 7.79 16.06
N ARG A 930 -1.56 7.38 17.30
CA ARG A 930 -1.09 8.03 18.53
C ARG A 930 -0.43 7.00 19.44
N PRO A 931 0.65 7.36 20.17
CA PRO A 931 1.25 6.44 21.13
C PRO A 931 0.27 6.16 22.27
N SER A 932 0.17 4.90 22.65
CA SER A 932 -0.52 4.43 23.85
C SER A 932 0.42 4.50 25.06
N GLU A 933 -0.14 4.42 26.27
CA GLU A 933 0.62 4.41 27.54
C GLU A 933 1.69 3.29 27.58
N ASN A 934 1.51 2.22 26.80
CA ASN A 934 2.44 1.09 26.72
C ASN A 934 3.53 1.27 25.62
N GLY A 935 3.62 2.44 24.99
CA GLY A 935 4.58 2.73 23.92
C GLY A 935 4.20 2.20 22.53
N ASN A 936 3.07 1.49 22.39
CA ASN A 936 2.56 1.03 21.09
C ASN A 936 1.73 2.11 20.39
N PHE A 937 1.70 2.14 19.05
CA PHE A 937 0.83 3.06 18.31
C PHE A 937 -0.59 2.48 18.16
N VAL A 938 -1.59 3.28 18.49
CA VAL A 938 -3.02 2.97 18.30
C VAL A 938 -3.66 4.00 17.39
N LEU A 939 -4.55 3.55 16.51
CA LEU A 939 -5.34 4.44 15.67
C LEU A 939 -6.39 5.13 16.54
N LYS A 940 -6.44 6.46 16.48
CA LYS A 940 -7.38 7.28 17.23
C LYS A 940 -8.16 8.17 16.26
N ASN A 941 -9.47 8.28 16.48
CA ASN A 941 -10.32 9.21 15.75
C ASN A 941 -10.05 10.64 16.23
N GLY A 942 -10.03 11.55 15.27
CA GLY A 942 -9.94 12.98 15.51
C GLY A 942 -11.28 13.60 15.87
N VAL A 943 -11.24 14.87 16.28
CA VAL A 943 -12.41 15.60 16.78
C VAL A 943 -13.54 15.71 15.76
N PHE A 944 -13.23 15.88 14.48
CA PHE A 944 -14.24 16.01 13.42
C PHE A 944 -14.89 14.68 13.10
N TYR A 945 -14.11 13.60 13.09
CA TYR A 945 -14.62 12.25 12.86
C TYR A 945 -15.61 11.84 13.96
N GLU A 946 -15.24 12.04 15.22
CA GLU A 946 -16.12 11.75 16.37
C GLU A 946 -17.40 12.60 16.32
N PHE A 947 -17.30 13.87 15.93
CA PHE A 947 -18.46 14.73 15.81
C PHE A 947 -19.37 14.32 14.64
N CYS A 948 -18.81 13.86 13.51
CA CYS A 948 -19.59 13.29 12.42
C CYS A 948 -20.33 12.02 12.86
N LEU A 949 -19.68 11.12 13.61
CA LEU A 949 -20.36 9.95 14.18
C LEU A 949 -21.50 10.36 15.14
N LYS A 950 -21.28 11.38 15.96
CA LYS A 950 -22.31 11.93 16.84
C LYS A 950 -23.53 12.44 16.05
N ALA A 951 -23.30 13.20 14.99
CA ALA A 951 -24.36 13.72 14.12
C ALA A 951 -25.09 12.60 13.34
N GLN A 952 -24.36 11.58 12.87
CA GLN A 952 -24.94 10.40 12.21
C GLN A 952 -25.90 9.61 13.13
N ARG A 953 -25.63 9.60 14.45
CA ARG A 953 -26.46 8.92 15.46
C ARG A 953 -27.74 9.69 15.80
N ASP A 954 -27.83 10.97 15.46
CA ASP A 954 -29.00 11.83 15.68
C ASP A 954 -29.39 12.59 14.39
N PRO A 955 -29.84 11.87 13.33
CA PRO A 955 -30.05 12.44 12.00
C PRO A 955 -31.20 13.47 11.94
N HIS A 956 -32.07 13.50 12.95
CA HIS A 956 -33.23 14.39 12.99
C HIS A 956 -32.93 15.78 13.56
N ASN A 957 -31.71 16.01 14.02
CA ASN A 957 -31.29 17.29 14.58
C ASN A 957 -30.04 17.82 13.88
N ASP A 958 -29.95 19.14 13.78
CA ASP A 958 -28.81 19.82 13.19
C ASP A 958 -27.61 19.87 14.16
N TYR A 959 -26.41 19.68 13.63
CA TYR A 959 -25.13 19.74 14.33
C TYR A 959 -24.22 20.78 13.70
N PHE A 960 -23.47 21.53 14.52
CA PHE A 960 -22.66 22.66 14.05
C PHE A 960 -21.20 22.48 14.46
N PHE A 961 -20.30 22.54 13.49
CA PHE A 961 -18.87 22.46 13.71
C PHE A 961 -18.24 23.80 13.35
N VAL A 962 -17.76 24.53 14.36
CA VAL A 962 -17.16 25.86 14.24
C VAL A 962 -15.64 25.73 14.23
N ILE A 963 -15.01 26.24 13.18
CA ILE A 963 -13.55 26.27 13.00
C ILE A 963 -13.09 27.71 13.11
N ASP A 964 -12.58 28.06 14.27
CA ASP A 964 -12.01 29.39 14.53
C ASP A 964 -10.64 29.52 13.87
N GLU A 965 -10.32 30.71 13.36
CA GLU A 965 -9.06 30.99 12.65
C GLU A 965 -8.77 29.99 11.51
N ILE A 966 -9.78 29.72 10.69
CA ILE A 966 -9.74 28.64 9.68
C ILE A 966 -8.55 28.78 8.70
N ASN A 967 -8.10 30.00 8.43
CA ASN A 967 -6.97 30.31 7.57
C ASN A 967 -5.58 30.10 8.21
N ARG A 968 -5.50 29.83 9.52
CA ARG A 968 -4.22 29.52 10.20
C ARG A 968 -3.77 28.09 10.04
N GLY A 969 -4.67 27.19 9.62
CA GLY A 969 -4.36 25.81 9.27
C GLY A 969 -4.27 25.61 7.75
N ASN A 970 -3.47 24.64 7.31
CA ASN A 970 -3.50 24.21 5.92
C ASN A 970 -4.76 23.38 5.66
N LEU A 971 -5.84 24.05 5.24
CA LEU A 971 -7.17 23.46 5.09
C LEU A 971 -7.19 22.23 4.18
N SER A 972 -6.48 22.27 3.05
CA SER A 972 -6.39 21.14 2.12
C SER A 972 -5.71 19.92 2.77
N LYS A 973 -4.69 20.14 3.59
CA LYS A 973 -4.01 19.08 4.33
C LYS A 973 -4.86 18.55 5.49
N VAL A 974 -5.53 19.43 6.24
CA VAL A 974 -6.31 19.05 7.43
C VAL A 974 -7.58 18.28 7.07
N PHE A 975 -8.32 18.70 6.05
CA PHE A 975 -9.50 17.97 5.58
C PHE A 975 -9.14 16.74 4.74
N GLY A 976 -7.99 16.74 4.05
CA GLY A 976 -7.52 15.60 3.26
C GLY A 976 -8.56 15.14 2.25
N GLU A 977 -8.89 13.85 2.30
CA GLU A 977 -9.92 13.21 1.46
C GLU A 977 -11.34 13.74 1.68
N LEU A 978 -11.63 14.33 2.84
CA LEU A 978 -12.95 14.89 3.15
C LEU A 978 -13.21 16.24 2.48
N MET A 979 -12.20 16.84 1.84
CA MET A 979 -12.34 18.11 1.13
C MET A 979 -13.44 18.06 0.06
N MET A 980 -13.71 16.89 -0.52
CA MET A 980 -14.86 16.69 -1.41
C MET A 980 -16.17 16.59 -0.63
N LEU A 981 -16.18 15.82 0.47
CA LEU A 981 -17.39 15.47 1.22
C LEU A 981 -18.00 16.64 1.99
N ILE A 982 -17.27 17.74 2.19
CA ILE A 982 -17.84 18.94 2.79
C ILE A 982 -18.87 19.60 1.86
N GLU A 983 -18.83 19.36 0.55
CA GLU A 983 -19.81 19.87 -0.40
C GLU A 983 -21.22 19.36 -0.08
N TYR A 984 -22.23 20.24 -0.19
CA TYR A 984 -23.59 19.94 0.25
C TYR A 984 -24.21 18.73 -0.48
N ASP A 985 -23.85 18.51 -1.74
CA ASP A 985 -24.35 17.44 -2.63
C ASP A 985 -23.48 16.18 -2.61
N LYS A 986 -22.47 16.13 -1.73
CA LYS A 986 -21.51 15.01 -1.58
C LYS A 986 -21.50 14.45 -0.15
N ARG A 987 -22.57 14.67 0.60
CA ARG A 987 -22.81 14.16 1.94
C ARG A 987 -23.78 13.00 1.90
N GLY A 988 -23.71 12.11 2.88
CA GLY A 988 -24.53 10.90 2.89
C GLY A 988 -23.73 9.63 2.56
N LYS A 989 -24.37 8.49 2.79
CA LYS A 989 -23.73 7.16 2.76
C LYS A 989 -23.28 6.76 1.35
N GLU A 990 -23.95 7.27 0.33
CA GLU A 990 -23.67 7.05 -1.09
C GLU A 990 -22.36 7.68 -1.57
N PHE A 991 -21.85 8.70 -0.86
CA PHE A 991 -20.56 9.33 -1.13
C PHE A 991 -19.46 8.86 -0.18
N ALA A 992 -19.70 7.80 0.59
CA ALA A 992 -18.75 7.34 1.58
C ALA A 992 -17.42 6.90 0.93
N ILE A 993 -16.31 7.38 1.49
CA ILE A 993 -14.95 7.11 0.99
C ILE A 993 -14.10 6.41 2.05
N PRO A 994 -13.19 5.51 1.65
CA PRO A 994 -12.20 4.97 2.57
C PRO A 994 -11.24 6.08 3.02
N LEU A 995 -10.95 6.13 4.33
CA LEU A 995 -9.99 7.08 4.89
C LEU A 995 -8.54 6.62 4.70
N THR A 996 -7.59 7.52 4.86
CA THR A 996 -6.14 7.29 4.72
C THR A 996 -5.61 6.19 5.64
N TYR A 997 -6.13 6.11 6.87
CA TYR A 997 -5.80 5.05 7.83
C TYR A 997 -6.83 3.92 7.87
N SER A 998 -7.80 3.94 6.95
CA SER A 998 -8.79 2.87 6.90
C SER A 998 -8.13 1.57 6.47
N LYS A 999 -8.43 0.51 7.22
CA LYS A 999 -8.02 -0.84 6.84
C LYS A 999 -8.98 -1.36 5.77
N ASP A 1000 -8.54 -2.32 4.96
CA ASP A 1000 -9.32 -2.85 3.81
C ASP A 1000 -10.74 -3.38 4.15
N TYR A 1001 -11.04 -3.53 5.43
CA TYR A 1001 -12.30 -4.03 5.98
C TYR A 1001 -13.14 -2.97 6.73
N GLN A 1002 -12.68 -1.72 6.86
CA GLN A 1002 -13.45 -0.66 7.52
C GLN A 1002 -14.51 -0.09 6.58
N ILE A 1003 -15.70 0.19 7.16
CA ILE A 1003 -16.79 0.84 6.43
C ILE A 1003 -16.32 2.23 5.98
N PRO A 1004 -16.49 2.60 4.70
CA PRO A 1004 -16.17 3.92 4.20
C PRO A 1004 -16.83 5.03 5.04
N PHE A 1005 -16.11 6.11 5.28
CA PHE A 1005 -16.56 7.26 6.07
C PHE A 1005 -17.32 8.26 5.18
N TYR A 1006 -18.35 8.89 5.73
CA TYR A 1006 -19.07 10.00 5.08
C TYR A 1006 -19.43 11.10 6.07
N ILE A 1007 -19.55 12.33 5.56
CA ILE A 1007 -20.06 13.46 6.34
C ILE A 1007 -21.60 13.42 6.31
N PRO A 1008 -22.29 13.49 7.45
CA PRO A 1008 -23.75 13.44 7.48
C PRO A 1008 -24.40 14.76 7.03
N GLU A 1009 -25.61 14.67 6.48
CA GLU A 1009 -26.34 15.80 5.90
C GLU A 1009 -26.80 16.85 6.92
N ASN A 1010 -27.00 16.44 8.17
CA ASN A 1010 -27.40 17.29 9.29
C ASN A 1010 -26.23 18.06 9.94
N LEU A 1011 -25.01 17.94 9.42
CA LEU A 1011 -23.85 18.70 9.89
C LEU A 1011 -23.73 20.05 9.16
N TYR A 1012 -23.32 21.11 9.85
CA TYR A 1012 -23.04 22.43 9.26
C TYR A 1012 -21.65 22.90 9.69
N LEU A 1013 -20.85 23.41 8.74
CA LEU A 1013 -19.52 23.96 9.03
C LEU A 1013 -19.54 25.48 9.05
N ILE A 1014 -18.98 26.09 10.08
CA ILE A 1014 -18.85 27.54 10.19
C ILE A 1014 -17.38 27.88 10.44
N GLY A 1015 -16.69 28.40 9.43
CA GLY A 1015 -15.34 28.93 9.59
C GLY A 1015 -15.37 30.39 10.03
N THR A 1016 -14.44 30.81 10.88
CA THR A 1016 -14.15 32.24 11.10
C THR A 1016 -12.77 32.56 10.52
N MET A 1017 -12.62 33.74 9.93
CA MET A 1017 -11.39 34.15 9.27
C MET A 1017 -11.06 35.62 9.58
N ASN A 1018 -9.85 35.87 10.07
CA ASN A 1018 -9.34 37.24 10.16
C ASN A 1018 -8.80 37.68 8.80
N THR A 1019 -9.23 38.87 8.35
CA THR A 1019 -8.81 39.44 7.06
C THR A 1019 -7.54 40.28 7.13
N ALA A 1020 -7.08 40.65 8.33
CA ALA A 1020 -5.86 41.44 8.54
C ALA A 1020 -4.58 40.59 8.41
N ASP A 1021 -4.66 39.28 8.67
CA ASP A 1021 -3.52 38.38 8.73
C ASP A 1021 -2.98 38.08 7.30
N ARG A 1022 -1.95 38.84 6.87
CA ARG A 1022 -1.31 38.72 5.55
C ARG A 1022 -0.35 37.53 5.42
N SER A 1023 0.08 36.94 6.53
CA SER A 1023 1.05 35.84 6.61
C SER A 1023 0.43 34.44 6.49
N LEU A 1024 -0.87 34.35 6.21
CA LEU A 1024 -1.63 33.10 6.24
C LEU A 1024 -1.85 32.51 4.85
N ALA A 1025 -1.98 31.18 4.80
CA ALA A 1025 -2.23 30.46 3.56
C ALA A 1025 -3.50 30.99 2.89
N LEU A 1026 -3.37 31.42 1.63
CA LEU A 1026 -4.53 31.83 0.83
C LEU A 1026 -5.51 30.66 0.78
N VAL A 1027 -6.78 30.93 1.11
CA VAL A 1027 -7.85 29.93 0.93
C VAL A 1027 -7.93 29.61 -0.56
N ASP A 1028 -7.47 28.42 -0.92
CA ASP A 1028 -7.45 27.92 -2.30
C ASP A 1028 -8.83 28.04 -2.95
N TYR A 1029 -8.86 28.36 -4.24
CA TYR A 1029 -10.06 28.51 -5.05
C TYR A 1029 -10.98 27.30 -4.95
N ALA A 1030 -10.40 26.09 -4.89
CA ALA A 1030 -11.16 24.86 -4.71
C ALA A 1030 -11.93 24.85 -3.38
N LEU A 1031 -11.34 25.37 -2.29
CA LEU A 1031 -12.03 25.50 -1.02
C LEU A 1031 -13.05 26.64 -1.05
N ARG A 1032 -12.72 27.78 -1.68
CA ARG A 1032 -13.64 28.92 -1.77
C ARG A 1032 -14.99 28.54 -2.38
N ARG A 1033 -15.01 27.64 -3.36
CA ARG A 1033 -16.25 27.11 -3.99
C ARG A 1033 -17.22 26.42 -3.00
N ARG A 1034 -16.68 25.85 -1.92
CA ARG A 1034 -17.37 24.96 -0.98
C ARG A 1034 -17.96 25.71 0.22
N PHE A 1035 -17.53 26.94 0.44
CA PHE A 1035 -18.01 27.82 1.50
C PHE A 1035 -18.73 29.03 0.92
N CYS A 1036 -19.78 29.48 1.58
CA CYS A 1036 -20.35 30.81 1.34
C CYS A 1036 -19.61 31.83 2.23
N PHE A 1037 -19.00 32.85 1.62
CA PHE A 1037 -18.24 33.88 2.34
C PHE A 1037 -19.16 35.01 2.78
N VAL A 1038 -19.06 35.38 4.05
CA VAL A 1038 -19.85 36.43 4.67
C VAL A 1038 -18.90 37.46 5.26
N ASP A 1039 -18.86 38.63 4.65
CA ASP A 1039 -18.14 39.77 5.17
C ASP A 1039 -18.85 40.39 6.38
N LEU A 1040 -18.09 40.55 7.47
CA LEU A 1040 -18.44 41.25 8.69
C LEU A 1040 -17.57 42.49 8.82
N GLN A 1041 -18.17 43.58 9.27
CA GLN A 1041 -17.51 44.86 9.47
C GLN A 1041 -17.67 45.29 10.93
N PRO A 1042 -16.78 46.13 11.48
CA PRO A 1042 -17.01 46.78 12.77
C PRO A 1042 -18.33 47.57 12.76
N VAL A 1043 -19.04 47.56 13.87
CA VAL A 1043 -20.35 48.19 14.02
C VAL A 1043 -20.23 49.21 15.13
N TYR A 1044 -20.23 50.48 14.76
CA TYR A 1044 -20.26 51.63 15.64
C TYR A 1044 -21.41 52.54 15.20
N ASP A 1045 -22.63 52.01 15.25
CA ASP A 1045 -23.86 52.72 14.90
C ASP A 1045 -24.87 52.70 16.05
N ASP A 1046 -26.13 53.02 15.75
CA ASP A 1046 -27.21 53.06 16.74
C ASP A 1046 -27.39 51.72 17.46
N ARG A 1047 -27.15 50.58 16.80
CA ARG A 1047 -27.32 49.25 17.41
C ARG A 1047 -26.28 49.00 18.49
N PHE A 1048 -25.04 49.39 18.23
CA PHE A 1048 -23.97 49.32 19.22
C PHE A 1048 -24.19 50.35 20.35
N SER A 1049 -24.65 51.54 20.00
CA SER A 1049 -25.01 52.58 20.98
C SER A 1049 -26.12 52.11 21.92
N ASP A 1050 -27.17 51.48 21.40
CA ASP A 1050 -28.28 50.92 22.18
C ASP A 1050 -27.80 49.84 23.16
N PHE A 1051 -26.83 49.01 22.75
CA PHE A 1051 -26.21 48.02 23.63
C PHE A 1051 -25.44 48.66 24.77
N LEU A 1052 -24.63 49.69 24.51
CA LEU A 1052 -23.91 50.42 25.56
C LEU A 1052 -24.88 51.14 26.52
N ARG A 1053 -25.94 51.78 26.00
CA ARG A 1053 -26.98 52.41 26.84
C ARG A 1053 -27.67 51.42 27.76
N LYS A 1054 -28.02 50.24 27.25
CA LYS A 1054 -28.64 49.16 28.06
C LYS A 1054 -27.74 48.65 29.19
N ASN A 1055 -26.43 48.79 29.05
CA ASN A 1055 -25.44 48.42 30.07
C ASN A 1055 -24.97 49.62 30.91
N ASN A 1056 -25.78 50.69 30.97
CA ASN A 1056 -25.55 51.86 31.81
C ASN A 1056 -24.25 52.64 31.51
N VAL A 1057 -23.77 52.62 30.26
CA VAL A 1057 -22.69 53.50 29.82
C VAL A 1057 -23.24 54.90 29.58
N ASP A 1058 -22.54 55.93 30.06
CA ASP A 1058 -22.95 57.32 29.89
C ASP A 1058 -22.97 57.76 28.42
N GLU A 1059 -23.99 58.52 28.03
CA GLU A 1059 -24.22 58.95 26.64
C GLU A 1059 -23.05 59.77 26.06
N THR A 1060 -22.31 60.49 26.91
CA THR A 1060 -21.11 61.23 26.48
C THR A 1060 -19.97 60.29 26.09
N ILE A 1061 -19.79 59.19 26.83
CA ILE A 1061 -18.78 58.15 26.55
C ILE A 1061 -19.18 57.38 25.29
N ILE A 1062 -20.46 57.03 25.14
CA ILE A 1062 -20.99 56.34 23.94
C ILE A 1062 -20.69 57.16 22.68
N LYS A 1063 -21.04 58.44 22.68
CA LYS A 1063 -20.75 59.35 21.56
C LYS A 1063 -19.25 59.48 21.30
N LYS A 1064 -18.42 59.51 22.35
CA LYS A 1064 -16.96 59.54 22.22
C LYS A 1064 -16.48 58.27 21.51
N ILE A 1065 -16.86 57.08 21.97
CA ILE A 1065 -16.48 55.80 21.35
C ILE A 1065 -16.89 55.77 19.88
N VAL A 1066 -18.18 55.98 19.59
CA VAL A 1066 -18.73 55.85 18.24
C VAL A 1066 -18.04 56.81 17.25
N ASN A 1067 -17.91 58.09 17.61
CA ASN A 1067 -17.30 59.08 16.72
C ASN A 1067 -15.80 58.81 16.50
N ARG A 1068 -15.06 58.52 17.57
CA ARG A 1068 -13.61 58.32 17.51
C ARG A 1068 -13.25 57.04 16.77
N MET A 1069 -13.96 55.94 17.03
CA MET A 1069 -13.71 54.67 16.35
C MET A 1069 -14.14 54.70 14.88
N ASN A 1070 -15.24 55.38 14.52
CA ASN A 1070 -15.61 55.57 13.12
C ASN A 1070 -14.57 56.42 12.37
N SER A 1071 -14.08 57.50 12.98
CA SER A 1071 -13.01 58.33 12.41
C SER A 1071 -11.71 57.54 12.21
N LEU A 1072 -11.30 56.76 13.21
CA LEU A 1072 -10.14 55.88 13.13
C LEU A 1072 -10.29 54.84 12.01
N ASN A 1073 -11.43 54.16 11.93
CA ASN A 1073 -11.69 53.17 10.89
C ASN A 1073 -11.78 53.78 9.49
N GLY A 1074 -12.25 55.04 9.37
CA GLY A 1074 -12.14 55.81 8.13
C GLY A 1074 -10.69 56.02 7.71
N THR A 1075 -9.82 56.42 8.65
CA THR A 1075 -8.38 56.58 8.41
C THR A 1075 -7.70 55.26 8.03
N ILE A 1076 -7.98 54.16 8.73
CA ILE A 1076 -7.39 52.83 8.45
C ILE A 1076 -7.86 52.30 7.08
N SER A 1077 -9.15 52.40 6.78
CA SER A 1077 -9.70 51.85 5.54
C SER A 1077 -9.28 52.62 4.29
N GLY A 1078 -9.00 53.91 4.42
CA GLY A 1078 -8.45 54.76 3.35
C GLY A 1078 -6.92 54.69 3.20
N ASP A 1079 -6.22 54.01 4.11
CA ASP A 1079 -4.77 53.83 4.04
C ASP A 1079 -4.40 52.79 2.96
N SER A 1080 -3.50 53.16 2.05
CA SER A 1080 -3.05 52.29 0.95
C SER A 1080 -2.38 51.01 1.42
N ASN A 1081 -1.80 51.01 2.63
CA ASN A 1081 -1.04 49.90 3.18
C ASN A 1081 -1.87 48.98 4.07
N LEU A 1082 -3.10 49.34 4.48
CA LEU A 1082 -3.93 48.55 5.41
C LEU A 1082 -5.23 48.07 4.73
N GLY A 1083 -6.13 49.00 4.41
CA GLY A 1083 -7.45 48.72 3.85
C GLY A 1083 -8.49 48.24 4.88
N LYS A 1084 -9.69 47.86 4.40
CA LYS A 1084 -10.87 47.54 5.23
C LYS A 1084 -10.67 46.35 6.19
N GLY A 1085 -9.76 45.43 5.87
CA GLY A 1085 -9.51 44.23 6.67
C GLY A 1085 -8.86 44.48 8.03
N PHE A 1086 -8.29 45.68 8.22
CA PHE A 1086 -7.56 46.12 9.41
C PHE A 1086 -8.38 47.05 10.33
N MET A 1087 -9.64 47.34 9.99
CA MET A 1087 -10.46 48.20 10.85
C MET A 1087 -10.60 47.61 12.26
N VAL A 1088 -10.60 48.45 13.28
CA VAL A 1088 -10.69 48.03 14.67
C VAL A 1088 -12.14 47.64 15.00
N GLY A 1089 -12.34 46.39 15.41
CA GLY A 1089 -13.64 45.82 15.79
C GLY A 1089 -14.24 46.41 17.07
N HIS A 1090 -15.53 46.18 17.30
CA HIS A 1090 -16.28 46.71 18.46
C HIS A 1090 -16.17 45.84 19.72
N SER A 1091 -15.54 44.66 19.65
CA SER A 1091 -15.44 43.72 20.78
C SER A 1091 -14.67 44.27 21.98
N TYR A 1092 -13.69 45.16 21.75
CA TYR A 1092 -12.91 45.82 22.81
C TYR A 1092 -13.81 46.52 23.83
N PHE A 1093 -14.95 47.05 23.38
CA PHE A 1093 -15.90 47.79 24.19
C PHE A 1093 -17.12 46.95 24.61
N CYS A 1094 -17.14 45.65 24.34
CA CYS A 1094 -18.25 44.77 24.70
C CYS A 1094 -18.15 44.21 26.12
N ASN A 1095 -16.95 44.17 26.70
CA ASN A 1095 -16.75 43.74 28.09
C ASN A 1095 -16.85 44.96 29.03
N ILE A 1096 -18.07 45.30 29.40
CA ILE A 1096 -18.39 46.53 30.14
C ILE A 1096 -18.24 46.26 31.65
N PRO A 1097 -17.42 47.02 32.38
CA PRO A 1097 -17.30 46.88 33.84
C PRO A 1097 -18.58 47.34 34.55
N PRO A 1098 -18.78 46.97 35.82
CA PRO A 1098 -19.99 47.36 36.57
C PRO A 1098 -20.25 48.87 36.64
N ASN A 1099 -19.19 49.68 36.67
CA ASN A 1099 -19.25 51.15 36.64
C ASN A 1099 -18.39 51.66 35.47
N PRO A 1100 -18.93 51.73 34.24
CA PRO A 1100 -18.18 52.19 33.08
C PRO A 1100 -18.01 53.71 33.12
N ASP A 1101 -16.77 54.16 33.25
CA ASP A 1101 -16.40 55.57 33.26
C ASP A 1101 -15.42 55.90 32.12
N ILE A 1102 -14.98 57.17 32.06
CA ILE A 1102 -13.99 57.59 31.06
C ILE A 1102 -12.63 56.90 31.27
N GLY A 1103 -12.31 56.48 32.50
CA GLY A 1103 -11.11 55.73 32.82
C GLY A 1103 -11.11 54.34 32.17
N TRP A 1104 -12.27 53.68 32.11
CA TRP A 1104 -12.44 52.42 31.35
C TRP A 1104 -12.16 52.61 29.85
N TYR A 1105 -12.73 53.66 29.23
CA TYR A 1105 -12.44 53.99 27.83
C TYR A 1105 -10.94 54.22 27.62
N ASN A 1106 -10.32 55.11 28.42
CA ASN A 1106 -8.90 55.43 28.29
C ASN A 1106 -8.01 54.19 28.44
N LYS A 1107 -8.33 53.29 29.39
CA LYS A 1107 -7.58 52.03 29.58
C LYS A 1107 -7.65 51.11 28.35
N ILE A 1108 -8.79 51.01 27.68
CA ILE A 1108 -8.89 50.23 26.43
C ILE A 1108 -8.02 50.86 25.35
N ILE A 1109 -8.06 52.19 25.22
CA ILE A 1109 -7.26 52.90 24.23
C ILE A 1109 -5.77 52.71 24.51
N GLU A 1110 -5.32 52.95 25.74
CA GLU A 1110 -3.90 52.92 26.12
C GLU A 1110 -3.32 51.50 26.09
N ASN A 1111 -4.05 50.49 26.56
CA ASN A 1111 -3.49 49.15 26.75
C ASN A 1111 -3.76 48.17 25.59
N GLU A 1112 -4.80 48.42 24.78
CA GLU A 1112 -5.19 47.48 23.73
C GLU A 1112 -5.09 48.12 22.33
N ILE A 1113 -5.77 49.25 22.12
CA ILE A 1113 -5.83 49.87 20.78
C ILE A 1113 -4.51 50.56 20.43
N SER A 1114 -3.84 51.21 21.39
CA SER A 1114 -2.57 51.90 21.17
C SER A 1114 -1.53 50.95 20.58
N SER A 1115 -1.27 49.82 21.23
CA SER A 1115 -0.33 48.81 20.75
C SER A 1115 -0.67 48.30 19.35
N LEU A 1116 -1.96 48.08 19.06
CA LEU A 1116 -2.42 47.69 17.73
C LEU A 1116 -2.11 48.73 16.66
N LEU A 1117 -2.30 50.02 16.96
CA LEU A 1117 -2.02 51.11 16.00
C LEU A 1117 -0.52 51.27 15.73
N TYR A 1118 0.32 51.07 16.74
CA TYR A 1118 1.78 51.03 16.54
C TYR A 1118 2.22 49.83 15.69
N GLU A 1119 1.50 48.71 15.74
CA GLU A 1119 1.75 47.58 14.83
C GLU A 1119 1.27 47.89 13.40
N TYR A 1120 0.10 48.53 13.24
CA TYR A 1120 -0.45 48.87 11.92
C TYR A 1120 0.40 49.90 11.18
N TRP A 1121 0.93 50.89 11.89
CA TRP A 1121 1.82 51.91 11.33
C TRP A 1121 3.23 51.79 11.89
N PHE A 1122 3.78 50.58 11.86
CA PHE A 1122 5.14 50.29 12.33
C PHE A 1122 6.20 51.21 11.71
N ASP A 1123 6.12 51.45 10.40
CA ASP A 1123 7.03 52.35 9.66
C ASP A 1123 6.65 53.84 9.79
N ASN A 1124 5.57 54.18 10.49
CA ASN A 1124 5.07 55.54 10.65
C ASN A 1124 4.58 55.80 12.09
N GLU A 1125 5.54 55.84 13.01
CA GLU A 1125 5.31 56.01 14.44
C GLU A 1125 4.57 57.31 14.77
N ASP A 1126 4.84 58.40 14.04
CA ASP A 1126 4.15 59.69 14.22
C ASP A 1126 2.65 59.58 13.93
N LYS A 1127 2.27 58.85 12.87
CA LYS A 1127 0.86 58.60 12.54
C LYS A 1127 0.18 57.72 13.58
N ALA A 1128 0.87 56.70 14.10
CA ALA A 1128 0.36 55.87 15.19
C ALA A 1128 0.12 56.73 16.45
N LYS A 1129 1.12 57.49 16.87
CA LYS A 1129 1.06 58.38 18.03
C LYS A 1129 -0.06 59.41 17.89
N GLN A 1130 -0.15 60.09 16.75
CA GLN A 1130 -1.19 61.07 16.48
C GLN A 1130 -2.59 60.43 16.50
N SER A 1131 -2.72 59.20 15.99
CA SER A 1131 -3.99 58.46 16.04
C SER A 1131 -4.40 58.12 17.48
N VAL A 1132 -3.45 57.73 18.33
CA VAL A 1132 -3.71 57.46 19.76
C VAL A 1132 -4.08 58.75 20.50
N GLU A 1133 -3.35 59.85 20.28
CA GLU A 1133 -3.66 61.15 20.88
C GLU A 1133 -5.06 61.63 20.47
N ASN A 1134 -5.46 61.43 19.21
CA ASN A 1134 -6.80 61.74 18.72
C ASN A 1134 -7.90 60.88 19.35
N LEU A 1135 -7.59 59.70 19.89
CA LEU A 1135 -8.56 58.87 20.60
C LEU A 1135 -8.73 59.32 22.05
N LEU A 1136 -7.65 59.76 22.71
CA LEU A 1136 -7.66 60.18 24.10
C LEU A 1136 -8.19 61.61 24.29
N ASN A 1137 -7.77 62.54 23.42
CA ASN A 1137 -8.19 63.94 23.40
C ASN A 1137 -9.48 64.12 22.59
#